data_AF-A0A9E4L807-F1
#
_entry.id   AF-A0A9E4L807-F1
#
_cell.length_a   1.000
_cell.length_b   1.000
_cell.length_c   1.000
_cell.angle_alpha   90.00
_cell.angle_beta   90.00
_cell.angle_gamma   90.00
#
_symmetry.space_group_name_H-M   'P 1'
#
loop_
_entity.id
_entity.type
_entity.pdbx_description
1 polymer ?
#
loop_
_entity_poly.entity_id
_entity_poly.type
_entity_poly.pdbx_seq_one_letter_code
_entity_poly.pdbx_strand_id
1 'polypeptide(L)'
;LPGTTQPTSLDEARAFFASLGDGGAMLIKAVAGGGGRGMRMVHSADELEEAYARCRSEAKTAFGNAEVYVERLIPRARHIEVQIVGDGSGAVSHVWERECSIQRRHQKLVEVAPSPGLPVPLRDRLIASAVRLAESVKYNSLGTFEFLVDATGAEDEADYAFIETNARLQVEHTVTEEVTGLDLVKLQLQLAAGQSLASLAFEQADIPQPRGFALQARINMETMQADGDARPAGGLLSTFELPSGPGLRVDSFGYAGYRTSPRFDSLLAKLVASSPSREFRDVVTRAYRALCECKVEGVATNIPFLQSLLRHPDFVESRVYTRFVEDHIADLVSAEQQHQQLFFAPAAPPPPVPGRAGVKVDAGDPLAVLHFGKGAGDGQALTTPAAPAAAAAVEIVGPEGSLAVTAPMQGTIVSLDVHEGEAVYSGKQLLIMEAMKMEHVIAAASSGIVQEVTVAEGDTVYEGHPLVFIQEGEVDVVASREQQEIDLDYIRPDLAEVVERHEIGLDDARPQAVARRRKTGQRTSRENIADLCDPDSFVEYGPMVIAAQRQRRSLEDLIKNTPADGMLAGVGSINGDLFDDERAQCIVLAYDYTVLAGTQGFKNHYKKDRMFELAEKWKRPVVFFAEGGGGRPGDTDWSSPAGLDVMAFHLWGRLSGLVPLVGVTSGRCFAGNAVILGCCDVLIATEGSNIGMGGPAMIEGGGLGVFRPEDVGPMDVQVPNGVVDIAVKDEAEAVVAAKRYLSYFQGAIADWQCADQRLLRRIVPENRLRVYEIRDVITTLADTDSVLEIRRHFGLGMVTAFARIEGRPIGIIANNPKHLGGAIDSEAADKATRFMQLCDAFDIPILMLCDTPGNMVGPEAEKAALVRHCCRMFVTGSSISVPFFTIVLRKSYGLGAQGMAGGSFKAPFFAVSWPTGEFGGMGLEGAVKLGFRKELAEVEDPQKRQELYEHLVDKMYENGKALSTATYFEIDDVIDPAESRRWIMAALRSVPPPPAREGKKRPCVDTW
;
A
#
# COMPACT_ATOMS: atom_id res chain seq x y z
N LEU A 1 -11.13 -2.79 -40.21
CA LEU A 1 -11.65 -3.93 -41.00
C LEU A 1 -13.14 -3.75 -41.23
N PRO A 2 -13.70 -4.16 -42.38
CA PRO A 2 -15.14 -4.32 -42.52
C PRO A 2 -15.63 -5.28 -41.44
N GLY A 3 -16.73 -4.91 -40.79
CA GLY A 3 -17.33 -5.67 -39.70
C GLY A 3 -18.64 -5.03 -39.28
N THR A 4 -19.33 -5.72 -38.39
CA THR A 4 -20.60 -5.27 -37.80
C THR A 4 -20.34 -4.52 -36.50
N THR A 5 -21.09 -3.45 -36.24
CA THR A 5 -20.88 -2.55 -35.08
C THR A 5 -21.88 -2.78 -33.94
N GLN A 6 -22.77 -3.76 -34.09
CA GLN A 6 -23.83 -4.13 -33.15
C GLN A 6 -23.91 -5.68 -33.09
N PRO A 7 -24.63 -6.25 -32.11
CA PRO A 7 -24.92 -7.69 -32.10
C PRO A 7 -25.56 -8.12 -33.42
N THR A 8 -24.96 -9.12 -34.05
CA THR A 8 -25.25 -9.55 -35.43
C THR A 8 -26.06 -10.84 -35.39
N SER A 9 -27.22 -10.85 -36.03
CA SER A 9 -28.03 -12.06 -36.25
C SER A 9 -27.37 -13.01 -37.26
N LEU A 10 -27.82 -14.27 -37.32
CA LEU A 10 -27.28 -15.23 -38.30
C LEU A 10 -27.50 -14.77 -39.74
N ASP A 11 -28.65 -14.16 -40.04
CA ASP A 11 -28.97 -13.66 -41.38
C ASP A 11 -28.07 -12.49 -41.78
N GLU A 12 -27.78 -11.58 -40.85
CA GLU A 12 -26.82 -10.49 -41.06
C GLU A 12 -25.39 -11.03 -41.22
N ALA A 13 -25.01 -12.09 -40.50
CA ALA A 13 -23.71 -12.75 -40.69
C ALA A 13 -23.61 -13.43 -42.07
N ARG A 14 -24.69 -14.04 -42.57
CA ARG A 14 -24.75 -14.58 -43.95
C ARG A 14 -24.60 -13.48 -44.99
N ALA A 15 -25.32 -12.36 -44.81
CA ALA A 15 -25.23 -11.21 -45.71
C ALA A 15 -23.83 -10.59 -45.69
N PHE A 16 -23.21 -10.49 -44.52
CA PHE A 16 -21.83 -10.01 -44.38
C PHE A 16 -20.83 -10.95 -45.08
N PHE A 17 -20.91 -12.25 -44.86
CA PHE A 17 -20.02 -13.23 -45.51
C PHE A 17 -20.12 -13.15 -47.04
N ALA A 18 -21.34 -13.08 -47.58
CA ALA A 18 -21.57 -12.93 -49.02
C ALA A 18 -20.96 -11.62 -49.57
N SER A 19 -20.93 -10.55 -48.78
CA SER A 19 -20.35 -9.26 -49.18
C SER A 19 -18.82 -9.27 -49.32
N LEU A 20 -18.13 -10.29 -48.77
CA LEU A 20 -16.67 -10.39 -48.83
C LEU A 20 -16.15 -10.95 -50.17
N GLY A 21 -17.02 -11.53 -51.01
CA GLY A 21 -16.67 -12.10 -52.32
C GLY A 21 -15.98 -13.47 -52.26
N ASP A 22 -15.64 -14.02 -53.43
CA ASP A 22 -15.00 -15.33 -53.56
C ASP A 22 -13.62 -15.34 -52.88
N GLY A 23 -13.40 -16.29 -51.97
CA GLY A 23 -12.18 -16.39 -51.15
C GLY A 23 -12.17 -15.51 -49.89
N GLY A 24 -13.26 -14.78 -49.63
CA GLY A 24 -13.44 -14.04 -48.38
C GLY A 24 -13.60 -14.96 -47.17
N ALA A 25 -12.96 -14.60 -46.06
CA ALA A 25 -13.12 -15.29 -44.79
C ALA A 25 -13.56 -14.30 -43.71
N MET A 26 -14.31 -14.77 -42.72
CA MET A 26 -14.75 -13.94 -41.60
C MET A 26 -14.47 -14.59 -40.26
N LEU A 27 -14.48 -13.75 -39.22
CA LEU A 27 -14.29 -14.13 -37.83
C LEU A 27 -15.54 -13.71 -37.05
N ILE A 28 -16.18 -14.68 -36.42
CA ILE A 28 -17.29 -14.47 -35.48
C ILE A 28 -16.67 -14.26 -34.10
N LYS A 29 -17.07 -13.23 -33.37
CA LYS A 29 -16.55 -12.88 -32.03
C LYS A 29 -17.68 -12.61 -31.06
N ALA A 30 -17.53 -13.05 -29.83
CA ALA A 30 -18.42 -12.68 -28.72
C ALA A 30 -18.30 -11.19 -28.38
N VAL A 31 -19.41 -10.50 -28.17
CA VAL A 31 -19.43 -9.06 -27.79
C VAL A 31 -18.77 -8.83 -26.43
N ALA A 32 -18.96 -9.77 -25.49
CA ALA A 32 -18.40 -9.70 -24.14
C ALA A 32 -17.09 -10.51 -23.98
N GLY A 33 -16.51 -11.01 -25.08
CA GLY A 33 -15.33 -11.89 -25.04
C GLY A 33 -14.00 -11.14 -24.89
N GLY A 34 -13.01 -11.77 -24.25
CA GLY A 34 -11.63 -11.28 -24.15
C GLY A 34 -10.62 -12.44 -24.10
N GLY A 35 -9.38 -12.20 -24.52
CA GLY A 35 -8.29 -13.18 -24.43
C GLY A 35 -8.42 -14.40 -25.35
N GLY A 36 -9.03 -14.24 -26.52
CA GLY A 36 -9.12 -15.29 -27.55
C GLY A 36 -10.25 -16.32 -27.37
N ARG A 37 -11.05 -16.23 -26.31
CA ARG A 37 -12.21 -17.11 -26.06
C ARG A 37 -13.47 -16.57 -26.73
N GLY A 38 -14.31 -17.45 -27.26
CA GLY A 38 -15.54 -17.06 -27.97
C GLY A 38 -15.30 -16.46 -29.35
N MET A 39 -14.33 -16.99 -30.12
CA MET A 39 -14.11 -16.62 -31.53
C MET A 39 -14.15 -17.84 -32.46
N ARG A 40 -14.69 -17.70 -33.68
CA ARG A 40 -14.71 -18.78 -34.69
C ARG A 40 -14.44 -18.24 -36.09
N MET A 41 -13.45 -18.83 -36.76
CA MET A 41 -13.16 -18.56 -38.17
C MET A 41 -14.17 -19.28 -39.06
N VAL A 42 -14.57 -18.63 -40.14
CA VAL A 42 -15.47 -19.18 -41.16
C VAL A 42 -14.83 -18.95 -42.52
N HIS A 43 -14.50 -20.04 -43.21
CA HIS A 43 -13.87 -20.02 -44.54
C HIS A 43 -14.85 -20.36 -45.66
N SER A 44 -15.97 -21.02 -45.35
CA SER A 44 -17.00 -21.39 -46.30
C SER A 44 -18.40 -21.10 -45.75
N ALA A 45 -19.39 -20.92 -46.64
CA ALA A 45 -20.75 -20.61 -46.24
C ALA A 45 -21.42 -21.75 -45.45
N ASP A 46 -20.98 -22.99 -45.69
CA ASP A 46 -21.53 -24.20 -45.04
C ASP A 46 -21.09 -24.32 -43.57
N GLU A 47 -19.96 -23.72 -43.19
CA GLU A 47 -19.44 -23.70 -41.82
C GLU A 47 -20.12 -22.64 -40.94
N LEU A 48 -20.75 -21.62 -41.55
CA LEU A 48 -21.19 -20.41 -40.86
C LEU A 48 -22.19 -20.70 -39.74
N GLU A 49 -23.24 -21.46 -40.03
CA GLU A 49 -24.34 -21.70 -39.09
C GLU A 49 -23.85 -22.44 -37.84
N GLU A 50 -23.01 -23.46 -38.02
CA GLU A 50 -22.41 -24.21 -36.94
C GLU A 50 -21.40 -23.35 -36.14
N ALA A 51 -20.55 -22.59 -36.83
CA ALA A 51 -19.59 -21.68 -36.20
C ALA A 51 -20.29 -20.59 -35.36
N TYR A 52 -21.39 -20.03 -35.88
CA TYR A 52 -22.20 -19.02 -35.20
C TYR A 52 -22.88 -19.59 -33.95
N ALA A 53 -23.52 -20.76 -34.07
CA ALA A 53 -24.14 -21.44 -32.93
C ALA A 53 -23.12 -21.79 -31.83
N ARG A 54 -21.96 -22.34 -32.21
CA ARG A 54 -20.87 -22.68 -31.28
C ARG A 54 -20.31 -21.44 -30.59
N CYS A 55 -20.04 -20.37 -31.33
CA CYS A 55 -19.53 -19.12 -30.78
C CYS A 55 -20.51 -18.52 -29.74
N ARG A 56 -21.81 -18.49 -30.05
CA ARG A 56 -22.85 -18.02 -29.11
C ARG A 56 -23.00 -18.90 -27.88
N SER A 57 -22.95 -20.22 -28.06
CA SER A 57 -23.02 -21.19 -26.95
C SER A 57 -21.83 -21.04 -26.00
N GLU A 58 -20.63 -20.93 -26.56
CA GLU A 58 -19.41 -20.67 -25.79
C GLU A 58 -19.50 -19.30 -25.07
N ALA A 59 -19.95 -18.26 -25.76
CA ALA A 59 -20.11 -16.92 -25.18
C ALA A 59 -21.11 -16.90 -24.01
N LYS A 60 -22.26 -17.57 -24.17
CA LYS A 60 -23.27 -17.69 -23.11
C LYS A 60 -22.72 -18.45 -21.90
N THR A 61 -22.00 -19.53 -22.13
CA THR A 61 -21.45 -20.38 -21.07
C THR A 61 -20.30 -19.69 -20.34
N ALA A 62 -19.44 -18.99 -21.06
CA ALA A 62 -18.25 -18.34 -20.49
C ALA A 62 -18.53 -16.95 -19.89
N PHE A 63 -19.47 -16.18 -20.46
CA PHE A 63 -19.67 -14.75 -20.14
C PHE A 63 -21.11 -14.39 -19.80
N GLY A 64 -22.05 -15.33 -19.82
CA GLY A 64 -23.47 -15.07 -19.57
C GLY A 64 -24.19 -14.28 -20.67
N ASN A 65 -23.49 -13.86 -21.73
CA ASN A 65 -24.04 -13.13 -22.88
C ASN A 65 -23.80 -13.92 -24.19
N ALA A 66 -24.88 -14.20 -24.92
CA ALA A 66 -24.86 -14.95 -26.18
C ALA A 66 -24.74 -14.05 -27.43
N GLU A 67 -24.53 -12.75 -27.27
CA GLU A 67 -24.38 -11.79 -28.37
C GLU A 67 -23.01 -11.92 -29.05
N VAL A 68 -23.02 -11.91 -30.38
CA VAL A 68 -21.83 -12.01 -31.23
C VAL A 68 -21.85 -10.94 -32.31
N TYR A 69 -20.68 -10.61 -32.85
CA TYR A 69 -20.51 -9.76 -34.02
C TYR A 69 -19.52 -10.42 -34.99
N VAL A 70 -19.45 -9.94 -36.23
CA VAL A 70 -18.59 -10.50 -37.29
C VAL A 70 -17.65 -9.44 -37.87
N GLU A 71 -16.44 -9.88 -38.23
CA GLU A 71 -15.40 -9.08 -38.88
C GLU A 71 -14.75 -9.85 -40.02
N ARG A 72 -14.19 -9.16 -41.02
CA ARG A 72 -13.33 -9.80 -42.04
C ARG A 72 -12.09 -10.43 -41.38
N LEU A 73 -11.78 -11.68 -41.73
CA LEU A 73 -10.56 -12.37 -41.29
C LEU A 73 -9.39 -12.03 -42.22
N ILE A 74 -8.20 -11.80 -41.65
CA ILE A 74 -6.93 -11.72 -42.39
C ILE A 74 -6.21 -13.06 -42.21
N PRO A 75 -6.19 -13.97 -43.21
CA PRO A 75 -5.74 -15.35 -43.00
C PRO A 75 -4.26 -15.50 -42.62
N ARG A 76 -3.40 -14.66 -43.19
CA ARG A 76 -1.98 -14.57 -42.84
C ARG A 76 -1.68 -13.14 -42.44
N ALA A 77 -1.80 -12.86 -41.15
CA ALA A 77 -1.51 -11.55 -40.59
C ALA A 77 -0.20 -11.55 -39.81
N ARG A 78 0.56 -10.46 -39.90
CA ARG A 78 1.57 -10.09 -38.91
C ARG A 78 0.91 -9.32 -37.78
N HIS A 79 1.23 -9.67 -36.53
CA HIS A 79 0.72 -8.98 -35.35
C HIS A 79 1.74 -7.91 -34.92
N ILE A 80 1.47 -6.65 -35.26
CA ILE A 80 2.33 -5.51 -34.95
C ILE A 80 1.72 -4.68 -33.82
N GLU A 81 2.55 -4.27 -32.88
CA GLU A 81 2.15 -3.46 -31.74
C GLU A 81 2.88 -2.13 -31.74
N VAL A 82 2.24 -1.05 -31.30
CA VAL A 82 2.91 0.24 -31.07
C VAL A 82 2.86 0.59 -29.59
N GLN A 83 4.03 0.83 -28.98
CA GLN A 83 4.11 1.34 -27.61
C GLN A 83 3.73 2.81 -27.58
N ILE A 84 2.72 3.15 -26.80
CA ILE A 84 2.25 4.52 -26.59
C ILE A 84 2.47 4.93 -25.13
N VAL A 85 2.77 6.21 -24.95
CA VAL A 85 2.85 6.90 -23.66
C VAL A 85 2.05 8.19 -23.76
N GLY A 86 1.16 8.44 -22.81
CA GLY A 86 0.46 9.72 -22.70
C GLY A 86 0.38 10.20 -21.25
N ASP A 87 0.26 11.52 -21.07
CA ASP A 87 0.16 12.15 -19.74
C ASP A 87 -1.26 12.64 -19.40
N GLY A 88 -2.26 12.30 -20.22
CA GLY A 88 -3.65 12.71 -20.03
C GLY A 88 -3.97 14.16 -20.40
N SER A 89 -2.96 14.99 -20.72
CA SER A 89 -3.18 16.36 -21.19
C SER A 89 -3.64 16.42 -22.65
N GLY A 90 -3.41 15.33 -23.40
CA GLY A 90 -3.50 15.26 -24.85
C GLY A 90 -2.13 15.10 -25.51
N ALA A 91 -1.03 15.32 -24.79
CA ALA A 91 0.31 14.98 -25.25
C ALA A 91 0.53 13.47 -25.27
N VAL A 92 1.07 12.96 -26.38
CA VAL A 92 1.32 11.54 -26.62
C VAL A 92 2.67 11.39 -27.33
N SER A 93 3.46 10.38 -26.91
CA SER A 93 4.67 9.93 -27.59
C SER A 93 4.57 8.44 -27.91
N HIS A 94 5.17 8.00 -29.03
CA HIS A 94 5.35 6.58 -29.33
C HIS A 94 6.78 6.11 -29.00
N VAL A 95 6.92 4.86 -28.58
CA VAL A 95 8.20 4.19 -28.29
C VAL A 95 8.39 2.99 -29.21
N TRP A 96 8.20 3.26 -30.50
CA TRP A 96 8.35 2.31 -31.62
C TRP A 96 7.43 1.10 -31.56
N GLU A 97 7.57 0.22 -32.56
CA GLU A 97 6.76 -0.96 -32.75
C GLU A 97 7.43 -2.27 -32.30
N ARG A 98 6.61 -3.28 -32.02
CA ARG A 98 7.03 -4.67 -31.77
C ARG A 98 6.33 -5.62 -32.74
N GLU A 99 6.99 -6.73 -33.03
CA GLU A 99 6.49 -7.86 -33.80
C GLU A 99 6.14 -9.00 -32.83
N CYS A 100 4.85 -9.36 -32.77
CA CYS A 100 4.29 -10.39 -31.90
C CYS A 100 3.60 -11.52 -32.69
N SER A 101 3.92 -11.67 -33.99
CA SER A 101 3.33 -12.69 -34.86
C SER A 101 3.55 -14.13 -34.40
N ILE A 102 4.66 -14.41 -33.70
CA ILE A 102 4.97 -15.77 -33.28
C ILE A 102 4.20 -16.10 -32.00
N GLN A 103 3.07 -16.75 -32.21
CA GLN A 103 2.12 -17.15 -31.20
C GLN A 103 1.66 -18.59 -31.47
N ARG A 104 1.18 -19.27 -30.42
CA ARG A 104 0.49 -20.56 -30.50
C ARG A 104 -0.91 -20.39 -29.94
N ARG A 105 -1.96 -20.67 -30.72
CA ARG A 105 -3.35 -20.51 -30.28
C ARG A 105 -3.59 -19.18 -29.54
N HIS A 106 -3.08 -18.09 -30.11
CA HIS A 106 -3.14 -16.71 -29.59
C HIS A 106 -2.29 -16.41 -28.34
N GLN A 107 -1.44 -17.35 -27.88
CA GLN A 107 -0.44 -17.09 -26.84
C GLN A 107 0.89 -16.72 -27.48
N LYS A 108 1.39 -15.51 -27.22
CA LYS A 108 2.67 -15.01 -27.74
C LYS A 108 3.83 -15.82 -27.16
N LEU A 109 4.78 -16.21 -28.01
CA LEU A 109 5.94 -17.03 -27.63
C LEU A 109 7.26 -16.30 -27.84
N VAL A 110 7.36 -15.54 -28.94
CA VAL A 110 8.55 -14.75 -29.29
C VAL A 110 8.13 -13.37 -29.77
N GLU A 111 8.76 -12.34 -29.21
CA GLU A 111 8.54 -10.94 -29.57
C GLU A 111 9.83 -10.28 -30.02
N VAL A 112 9.74 -9.38 -31.00
CA VAL A 112 10.92 -8.68 -31.56
C VAL A 112 10.67 -7.18 -31.62
N ALA A 113 11.67 -6.38 -31.26
CA ALA A 113 11.67 -4.93 -31.46
C ALA A 113 12.96 -4.47 -32.16
N PRO A 114 12.91 -3.52 -33.10
CA PRO A 114 11.73 -3.18 -33.91
C PRO A 114 11.29 -4.36 -34.80
N SER A 115 10.16 -4.25 -35.50
CA SER A 115 9.67 -5.34 -36.36
C SER A 115 10.61 -5.56 -37.57
N PRO A 116 11.21 -6.76 -37.72
CA PRO A 116 12.12 -7.05 -38.83
C PRO A 116 11.36 -7.08 -40.16
N GLY A 117 11.93 -6.50 -41.21
CA GLY A 117 11.32 -6.51 -42.54
C GLY A 117 9.99 -5.74 -42.66
N LEU A 118 9.64 -4.87 -41.71
CA LEU A 118 8.49 -3.95 -41.87
C LEU A 118 8.95 -2.68 -42.64
N PRO A 119 8.41 -2.40 -43.85
CA PRO A 119 8.80 -1.23 -44.63
C PRO A 119 8.53 0.07 -43.88
N VAL A 120 9.44 1.05 -44.02
CA VAL A 120 9.35 2.35 -43.33
C VAL A 120 8.02 3.06 -43.57
N PRO A 121 7.49 3.16 -44.81
CA PRO A 121 6.20 3.80 -45.05
C PRO A 121 5.04 3.14 -44.29
N LEU A 122 5.06 1.81 -44.17
CA LEU A 122 4.04 1.07 -43.44
C LEU A 122 4.19 1.24 -41.92
N ARG A 123 5.42 1.20 -41.39
CA ARG A 123 5.73 1.51 -39.99
C ARG A 123 5.20 2.90 -39.60
N ASP A 124 5.52 3.92 -40.40
CA ASP A 124 5.11 5.30 -40.12
C ASP A 124 3.59 5.45 -40.12
N ARG A 125 2.88 4.76 -41.04
CA ARG A 125 1.41 4.73 -41.05
C ARG A 125 0.82 4.06 -39.81
N LEU A 126 1.37 2.93 -39.37
CA LEU A 126 0.93 2.21 -38.17
C LEU A 126 1.11 3.07 -36.91
N ILE A 127 2.30 3.65 -36.75
CA ILE A 127 2.63 4.53 -35.64
C ILE A 127 1.73 5.77 -35.63
N ALA A 128 1.55 6.43 -36.77
CA ALA A 128 0.69 7.60 -36.86
C ALA A 128 -0.77 7.29 -36.51
N SER A 129 -1.27 6.10 -36.87
CA SER A 129 -2.61 5.64 -36.48
C SER A 129 -2.72 5.39 -34.98
N ALA A 130 -1.72 4.76 -34.36
CA ALA A 130 -1.69 4.53 -32.91
C ALA A 130 -1.68 5.85 -32.12
N VAL A 131 -0.81 6.80 -32.52
CA VAL A 131 -0.74 8.13 -31.89
C VAL A 131 -2.07 8.86 -32.01
N ARG A 132 -2.68 8.88 -33.21
CA ARG A 132 -3.98 9.55 -33.43
C ARG A 132 -5.08 8.96 -32.55
N LEU A 133 -5.14 7.64 -32.40
CA LEU A 133 -6.11 6.98 -31.53
C LEU A 133 -5.89 7.39 -30.07
N ALA A 134 -4.65 7.36 -29.60
CA ALA A 134 -4.29 7.75 -28.24
C ALA A 134 -4.58 9.22 -27.93
N GLU A 135 -4.25 10.15 -28.84
CA GLU A 135 -4.55 11.57 -28.71
C GLU A 135 -6.06 11.82 -28.59
N SER A 136 -6.87 11.12 -29.40
CA SER A 136 -8.32 11.29 -29.43
C SER A 136 -9.02 10.98 -28.11
N VAL A 137 -8.42 10.10 -27.30
CA VAL A 137 -8.93 9.71 -25.98
C VAL A 137 -8.16 10.35 -24.82
N LYS A 138 -7.21 11.26 -25.11
CA LYS A 138 -6.28 11.84 -24.12
C LYS A 138 -5.65 10.76 -23.27
N TYR A 139 -5.00 9.81 -23.94
CA TYR A 139 -4.45 8.63 -23.30
C TYR A 139 -3.54 9.00 -22.11
N ASN A 140 -3.67 8.28 -21.01
CA ASN A 140 -2.95 8.54 -19.76
C ASN A 140 -2.27 7.25 -19.31
N SER A 141 -0.96 7.31 -19.03
CA SER A 141 -0.07 6.18 -18.76
C SER A 141 0.47 5.49 -20.03
N LEU A 142 0.98 4.27 -19.87
CA LEU A 142 1.46 3.41 -20.93
C LEU A 142 0.31 2.60 -21.55
N GLY A 143 0.38 2.36 -22.85
CA GLY A 143 -0.55 1.51 -23.56
C GLY A 143 0.08 0.88 -24.78
N THR A 144 -0.45 -0.26 -25.18
CA THR A 144 -0.08 -0.88 -26.46
C THR A 144 -1.26 -0.86 -27.39
N PHE A 145 -1.06 -0.32 -28.59
CA PHE A 145 -2.05 -0.34 -29.66
C PHE A 145 -1.66 -1.43 -30.65
N GLU A 146 -2.54 -2.41 -30.81
CA GLU A 146 -2.28 -3.63 -31.57
C GLU A 146 -2.93 -3.58 -32.95
N PHE A 147 -2.19 -4.09 -33.94
CA PHE A 147 -2.58 -4.10 -35.34
C PHE A 147 -2.32 -5.46 -35.99
N LEU A 148 -3.18 -5.84 -36.92
CA LEU A 148 -2.94 -6.92 -37.87
C LEU A 148 -2.54 -6.32 -39.21
N VAL A 149 -1.39 -6.70 -39.73
CA VAL A 149 -0.88 -6.32 -41.05
C VAL A 149 -0.99 -7.52 -41.97
N ASP A 150 -1.57 -7.36 -43.16
CA ASP A 150 -1.67 -8.45 -44.13
C ASP A 150 -0.27 -8.87 -44.64
N ALA A 151 0.08 -10.13 -44.45
CA ALA A 151 1.37 -10.69 -44.86
C ALA A 151 1.39 -11.14 -46.35
N THR A 152 0.27 -11.01 -47.06
CA THR A 152 0.10 -11.47 -48.46
C THR A 152 0.13 -10.36 -49.51
N GLY A 153 0.02 -9.09 -49.10
CA GLY A 153 0.00 -7.93 -49.99
C GLY A 153 1.38 -7.49 -50.50
N ALA A 154 1.41 -6.59 -51.48
CA ALA A 154 2.64 -5.91 -51.89
C ALA A 154 3.22 -5.11 -50.70
N GLU A 155 4.49 -5.31 -50.38
CA GLU A 155 5.10 -4.94 -49.08
C GLU A 155 4.88 -3.47 -48.67
N ASP A 156 4.85 -2.53 -49.61
CA ASP A 156 4.67 -1.09 -49.31
C ASP A 156 3.21 -0.64 -49.13
N GLU A 157 2.24 -1.39 -49.68
CA GLU A 157 0.80 -1.06 -49.66
C GLU A 157 -0.04 -2.05 -48.84
N ALA A 158 0.61 -2.93 -48.05
CA ALA A 158 -0.11 -3.89 -47.23
C ALA A 158 -1.19 -3.22 -46.37
N ASP A 159 -2.40 -3.76 -46.45
CA ASP A 159 -3.53 -3.36 -45.64
C ASP A 159 -3.25 -3.73 -44.17
N TYR A 160 -3.63 -2.85 -43.25
CA TYR A 160 -3.58 -3.15 -41.83
C TYR A 160 -4.87 -2.75 -41.13
N ALA A 161 -5.07 -3.32 -39.96
CA ALA A 161 -6.25 -3.09 -39.15
C ALA A 161 -5.89 -3.01 -37.67
N PHE A 162 -6.44 -2.01 -36.99
CA PHE A 162 -6.46 -1.96 -35.54
C PHE A 162 -7.29 -3.13 -34.99
N ILE A 163 -6.80 -3.78 -33.93
CA ILE A 163 -7.55 -4.86 -33.25
C ILE A 163 -7.97 -4.46 -31.83
N GLU A 164 -7.05 -4.00 -31.00
CA GLU A 164 -7.33 -3.63 -29.62
C GLU A 164 -6.27 -2.70 -29.05
N THR A 165 -6.59 -2.08 -27.91
CA THR A 165 -5.63 -1.35 -27.09
C THR A 165 -5.54 -2.05 -25.74
N ASN A 166 -4.34 -2.52 -25.40
CA ASN A 166 -4.05 -3.02 -24.06
C ASN A 166 -3.63 -1.85 -23.17
N ALA A 167 -4.54 -1.42 -22.30
CA ALA A 167 -4.36 -0.25 -21.43
C ALA A 167 -3.50 -0.52 -20.18
N ARG A 168 -2.35 -1.19 -20.38
CA ARG A 168 -1.45 -1.67 -19.33
C ARG A 168 -0.05 -1.90 -19.90
N LEU A 169 0.94 -2.02 -19.02
CA LEU A 169 2.25 -2.55 -19.40
C LEU A 169 2.09 -4.02 -19.84
N GLN A 170 2.70 -4.37 -20.97
CA GLN A 170 2.69 -5.75 -21.48
C GLN A 170 3.95 -6.51 -21.07
N VAL A 171 3.89 -7.85 -21.13
CA VAL A 171 4.96 -8.76 -20.69
C VAL A 171 6.25 -8.49 -21.49
N GLU A 172 6.07 -8.20 -22.78
CA GLU A 172 7.02 -7.93 -23.85
C GLU A 172 7.52 -6.47 -23.94
N HIS A 173 7.21 -5.61 -22.96
CA HIS A 173 7.78 -4.25 -22.93
C HIS A 173 9.32 -4.23 -22.93
N THR A 174 9.93 -5.32 -22.46
CA THR A 174 11.38 -5.50 -22.33
C THR A 174 12.13 -5.34 -23.65
N VAL A 175 11.58 -5.79 -24.79
CA VAL A 175 12.25 -5.61 -26.09
C VAL A 175 12.28 -4.16 -26.51
N THR A 176 11.25 -3.37 -26.16
CA THR A 176 11.22 -1.93 -26.38
C THR A 176 12.26 -1.22 -25.51
N GLU A 177 12.38 -1.60 -24.24
CA GLU A 177 13.42 -1.08 -23.33
C GLU A 177 14.82 -1.37 -23.86
N GLU A 178 15.10 -2.59 -24.32
CA GLU A 178 16.43 -3.00 -24.80
C GLU A 178 16.88 -2.24 -26.05
N VAL A 179 15.98 -1.91 -26.98
CA VAL A 179 16.36 -1.16 -28.18
C VAL A 179 16.41 0.34 -27.98
N THR A 180 15.74 0.89 -26.96
CA THR A 180 15.70 2.34 -26.71
C THR A 180 16.56 2.79 -25.53
N GLY A 181 16.87 1.90 -24.60
CA GLY A 181 17.52 2.22 -23.32
C GLY A 181 16.60 2.92 -22.31
N LEU A 182 15.30 2.96 -22.58
CA LEU A 182 14.30 3.57 -21.70
C LEU A 182 13.85 2.58 -20.63
N ASP A 183 13.46 3.12 -19.47
CA ASP A 183 12.83 2.36 -18.37
C ASP A 183 11.33 2.73 -18.36
N LEU A 184 10.51 1.85 -18.94
CA LEU A 184 9.09 2.10 -19.11
C LEU A 184 8.33 2.01 -17.78
N VAL A 185 8.75 1.13 -16.87
CA VAL A 185 8.12 1.03 -15.53
C VAL A 185 8.34 2.33 -14.76
N LYS A 186 9.56 2.86 -14.74
CA LYS A 186 9.88 4.14 -14.11
C LYS A 186 9.06 5.28 -14.74
N LEU A 187 8.98 5.32 -16.06
CA LEU A 187 8.19 6.32 -16.77
C LEU A 187 6.70 6.25 -16.36
N GLN A 188 6.15 5.04 -16.28
CA GLN A 188 4.76 4.82 -15.85
C GLN A 188 4.51 5.37 -14.45
N LEU A 189 5.43 5.12 -13.52
CA LEU A 189 5.36 5.61 -12.14
C LEU A 189 5.47 7.14 -12.08
N GLN A 190 6.32 7.75 -12.92
CA GLN A 190 6.47 9.20 -12.98
C GLN A 190 5.22 9.89 -13.54
N LEU A 191 4.60 9.33 -14.58
CA LEU A 191 3.31 9.80 -15.11
C LEU A 191 2.19 9.65 -14.08
N ALA A 192 2.13 8.51 -13.39
CA ALA A 192 1.17 8.29 -12.30
C ALA A 192 1.36 9.26 -11.12
N ALA A 193 2.58 9.79 -10.93
CA ALA A 193 2.88 10.85 -9.97
C ALA A 193 2.53 12.27 -10.48
N GLY A 194 1.89 12.39 -11.65
CA GLY A 194 1.40 13.65 -12.21
C GLY A 194 2.42 14.42 -13.04
N GLN A 195 3.58 13.84 -13.36
CA GLN A 195 4.55 14.48 -14.26
C GLN A 195 4.04 14.44 -15.71
N SER A 196 4.22 15.53 -16.45
CA SER A 196 3.90 15.59 -17.89
C SER A 196 5.05 15.08 -18.74
N LEU A 197 4.78 14.69 -20.00
CA LEU A 197 5.82 14.26 -20.94
C LEU A 197 6.88 15.35 -21.14
N ALA A 198 6.47 16.61 -21.22
CA ALA A 198 7.37 17.76 -21.32
C ALA A 198 8.29 17.89 -20.09
N SER A 199 7.75 17.70 -18.87
CA SER A 199 8.56 17.78 -17.64
C SER A 199 9.58 16.65 -17.52
N LEU A 200 9.30 15.52 -18.17
CA LEU A 200 10.14 14.34 -18.19
C LEU A 200 11.18 14.35 -19.32
N ALA A 201 11.15 15.36 -20.20
CA ALA A 201 11.89 15.34 -21.46
C ALA A 201 11.64 14.03 -22.22
N PHE A 202 10.35 13.70 -22.37
CA PHE A 202 9.87 12.49 -23.04
C PHE A 202 8.88 12.85 -24.17
N GLU A 203 9.11 13.98 -24.84
CA GLU A 203 8.38 14.32 -26.05
C GLU A 203 8.92 13.49 -27.24
N GLN A 204 8.20 13.47 -28.37
CA GLN A 204 8.57 12.61 -29.49
C GLN A 204 10.01 12.84 -30.00
N ALA A 205 10.53 14.06 -29.86
CA ALA A 205 11.90 14.42 -30.23
C ALA A 205 12.97 13.84 -29.28
N ASP A 206 12.60 13.48 -28.06
CA ASP A 206 13.49 12.92 -27.04
C ASP A 206 13.59 11.38 -27.12
N ILE A 207 12.66 10.73 -27.83
CA ILE A 207 12.61 9.27 -27.93
C ILE A 207 13.79 8.76 -28.77
N PRO A 208 14.67 7.89 -28.21
CA PRO A 208 15.80 7.35 -28.94
C PRO A 208 15.37 6.52 -30.14
N GLN A 209 16.17 6.56 -31.22
CA GLN A 209 16.04 5.62 -32.34
C GLN A 209 16.42 4.20 -31.87
N PRO A 210 15.74 3.14 -32.34
CA PRO A 210 16.04 1.77 -31.94
C PRO A 210 17.47 1.38 -32.30
N ARG A 211 18.22 0.87 -31.32
CA ARG A 211 19.60 0.41 -31.49
C ARG A 211 19.64 -1.07 -31.85
N GLY A 212 19.60 -1.36 -33.14
CA GLY A 212 19.62 -2.74 -33.65
C GLY A 212 18.32 -3.47 -33.34
N PHE A 213 18.40 -4.71 -32.86
CA PHE A 213 17.24 -5.55 -32.55
C PHE A 213 17.30 -6.14 -31.14
N ALA A 214 16.14 -6.30 -30.52
CA ALA A 214 15.92 -7.13 -29.34
C ALA A 214 14.88 -8.21 -29.64
N LEU A 215 15.08 -9.40 -29.07
CA LEU A 215 14.21 -10.55 -29.19
C LEU A 215 13.96 -11.10 -27.78
N GLN A 216 12.69 -11.24 -27.41
CA GLN A 216 12.27 -11.93 -26.20
C GLN A 216 11.72 -13.31 -26.55
N ALA A 217 12.16 -14.33 -25.81
CA ALA A 217 11.61 -15.68 -25.86
C ALA A 217 10.95 -16.01 -24.50
N ARG A 218 9.69 -16.46 -24.54
CA ARG A 218 8.92 -16.87 -23.35
C ARG A 218 9.21 -18.32 -22.99
N ILE A 219 9.99 -18.52 -21.93
CA ILE A 219 10.29 -19.84 -21.39
C ILE A 219 9.13 -20.24 -20.48
N ASN A 220 8.35 -21.22 -20.92
CA ASN A 220 7.15 -21.70 -20.24
C ASN A 220 7.39 -23.10 -19.66
N MET A 221 6.71 -23.42 -18.55
CA MET A 221 6.65 -24.74 -17.94
C MET A 221 5.67 -25.64 -18.72
N GLU A 222 5.99 -25.94 -19.98
CA GLU A 222 5.18 -26.78 -20.85
C GLU A 222 6.04 -27.49 -21.87
N THR A 223 5.60 -28.65 -22.36
CA THR A 223 6.24 -29.34 -23.51
C THR A 223 5.29 -29.35 -24.69
N MET A 224 5.82 -29.16 -25.90
CA MET A 224 5.00 -29.22 -27.13
C MET A 224 4.82 -30.67 -27.59
N GLN A 225 3.59 -31.02 -27.94
CA GLN A 225 3.19 -32.30 -28.50
C GLN A 225 3.21 -32.26 -30.04
N ALA A 226 3.19 -33.43 -30.68
CA ALA A 226 3.27 -33.56 -32.13
C ALA A 226 2.06 -32.97 -32.90
N ASP A 227 0.93 -32.81 -32.22
CA ASP A 227 -0.30 -32.17 -32.71
C ASP A 227 -0.33 -30.65 -32.47
N GLY A 228 0.70 -30.09 -31.83
CA GLY A 228 0.81 -28.67 -31.49
C GLY A 228 0.20 -28.26 -30.16
N ASP A 229 -0.33 -29.20 -29.38
CA ASP A 229 -0.80 -28.93 -28.03
C ASP A 229 0.36 -28.77 -27.04
N ALA A 230 0.19 -27.87 -26.07
CA ALA A 230 1.10 -27.77 -24.93
C ALA A 230 0.62 -28.66 -23.80
N ARG A 231 1.54 -29.48 -23.30
CA ARG A 231 1.35 -30.17 -22.03
C ARG A 231 1.98 -29.34 -20.92
N PRO A 232 1.20 -28.70 -20.02
CA PRO A 232 1.76 -27.97 -18.90
C PRO A 232 2.49 -28.92 -17.95
N ALA A 233 3.57 -28.42 -17.37
CA ALA A 233 4.40 -29.12 -16.41
C ALA A 233 4.45 -28.33 -15.09
N GLY A 234 4.70 -29.03 -13.98
CA GLY A 234 4.85 -28.43 -12.68
C GLY A 234 5.66 -29.32 -11.75
N GLY A 235 6.31 -28.76 -10.75
CA GLY A 235 7.23 -29.50 -9.90
C GLY A 235 8.20 -28.61 -9.13
N LEU A 236 9.20 -29.24 -8.52
CA LEU A 236 10.28 -28.54 -7.84
C LEU A 236 11.38 -28.24 -8.86
N LEU A 237 11.76 -26.98 -9.02
CA LEU A 237 12.93 -26.60 -9.80
C LEU A 237 14.18 -27.05 -9.03
N SER A 238 14.76 -28.21 -9.38
CA SER A 238 15.95 -28.73 -8.71
C SER A 238 17.20 -27.97 -9.10
N THR A 239 17.27 -27.53 -10.35
CA THR A 239 18.33 -26.68 -10.90
C THR A 239 17.68 -25.57 -11.72
N PHE A 240 18.16 -24.35 -11.54
CA PHE A 240 17.67 -23.18 -12.27
C PHE A 240 18.82 -22.21 -12.55
N GLU A 241 19.53 -22.44 -13.66
CA GLU A 241 20.65 -21.63 -14.12
C GLU A 241 20.28 -21.03 -15.48
N LEU A 242 20.08 -19.71 -15.51
CA LEU A 242 19.72 -18.97 -16.72
C LEU A 242 20.94 -18.22 -17.28
N PRO A 243 20.98 -17.94 -18.60
CA PRO A 243 22.10 -17.28 -19.25
C PRO A 243 22.29 -15.86 -18.73
N SER A 244 23.53 -15.38 -18.80
CA SER A 244 23.89 -14.02 -18.42
C SER A 244 24.99 -13.48 -19.33
N GLY A 245 25.22 -12.16 -19.31
CA GLY A 245 26.29 -11.52 -20.06
C GLY A 245 25.81 -10.34 -20.93
N PRO A 246 26.73 -9.67 -21.65
CA PRO A 246 26.40 -8.46 -22.39
C PRO A 246 25.33 -8.66 -23.47
N GLY A 247 24.27 -7.86 -23.40
CA GLY A 247 23.11 -7.93 -24.31
C GLY A 247 22.26 -9.20 -24.14
N LEU A 248 22.28 -9.77 -22.94
CA LEU A 248 21.30 -10.73 -22.44
C LEU A 248 20.69 -10.16 -21.16
N ARG A 249 19.36 -10.11 -21.11
CA ARG A 249 18.55 -9.77 -19.95
C ARG A 249 17.59 -10.92 -19.68
N VAL A 250 17.40 -11.27 -18.42
CA VAL A 250 16.45 -12.30 -18.03
C VAL A 250 15.59 -11.81 -16.88
N ASP A 251 14.29 -11.72 -17.12
CA ASP A 251 13.29 -11.38 -16.12
C ASP A 251 12.57 -12.69 -15.74
N SER A 252 12.71 -13.14 -14.48
CA SER A 252 12.12 -14.40 -14.00
C SER A 252 11.79 -14.32 -12.51
N PHE A 253 10.81 -15.12 -12.07
CA PHE A 253 10.57 -15.38 -10.64
C PHE A 253 11.17 -16.70 -10.14
N GLY A 254 11.70 -17.54 -11.04
CA GLY A 254 12.21 -18.86 -10.71
C GLY A 254 13.55 -18.81 -9.97
N TYR A 255 13.76 -19.78 -9.08
CA TYR A 255 15.04 -20.04 -8.41
C TYR A 255 15.11 -21.51 -8.00
N ALA A 256 16.32 -22.05 -7.80
CA ALA A 256 16.49 -23.43 -7.37
C ALA A 256 15.81 -23.68 -6.00
N GLY A 257 15.03 -24.75 -5.90
CA GLY A 257 14.19 -25.05 -4.75
C GLY A 257 12.77 -24.46 -4.80
N TYR A 258 12.44 -23.66 -5.82
CA TYR A 258 11.08 -23.15 -6.01
C TYR A 258 10.13 -24.26 -6.49
N ARG A 259 8.99 -24.42 -5.82
CA ARG A 259 7.94 -25.37 -6.22
C ARG A 259 6.87 -24.65 -7.03
N THR A 260 6.77 -25.00 -8.30
CA THR A 260 5.83 -24.39 -9.22
C THR A 260 4.42 -24.92 -8.95
N SER A 261 3.42 -24.07 -9.23
CA SER A 261 2.02 -24.36 -8.97
C SER A 261 1.25 -24.24 -10.28
N PRO A 262 0.53 -25.30 -10.72
CA PRO A 262 -0.27 -25.24 -11.96
C PRO A 262 -1.49 -24.32 -11.85
N ARG A 263 -1.70 -23.68 -10.69
CA ARG A 263 -2.75 -22.64 -10.49
C ARG A 263 -2.42 -21.29 -11.13
N PHE A 264 -1.18 -21.06 -11.54
CA PHE A 264 -0.69 -19.80 -12.11
C PHE A 264 -0.20 -20.02 -13.55
N ASP A 265 0.01 -18.91 -14.27
CA ASP A 265 0.51 -18.92 -15.65
C ASP A 265 1.82 -19.73 -15.79
N SER A 266 1.99 -20.37 -16.95
CA SER A 266 3.12 -21.27 -17.20
C SER A 266 4.42 -20.53 -17.50
N LEU A 267 4.41 -19.22 -17.79
CA LEU A 267 5.60 -18.43 -18.04
C LEU A 267 6.55 -18.48 -16.84
N LEU A 268 7.74 -19.03 -17.01
CA LEU A 268 8.76 -19.18 -15.98
C LEU A 268 9.82 -18.07 -16.06
N ALA A 269 10.25 -17.73 -17.27
CA ALA A 269 11.26 -16.71 -17.51
C ALA A 269 11.07 -16.04 -18.88
N LYS A 270 11.44 -14.77 -18.97
CA LYS A 270 11.55 -14.02 -20.22
C LYS A 270 13.03 -13.87 -20.55
N LEU A 271 13.51 -14.60 -21.57
CA LEU A 271 14.87 -14.45 -22.06
C LEU A 271 14.90 -13.37 -23.13
N VAL A 272 15.58 -12.27 -22.88
CA VAL A 272 15.67 -11.13 -23.79
C VAL A 272 17.11 -11.01 -24.29
N ALA A 273 17.31 -11.19 -25.59
CA ALA A 273 18.59 -10.98 -26.25
C ALA A 273 18.54 -9.67 -27.05
N SER A 274 19.57 -8.85 -26.94
CA SER A 274 19.71 -7.62 -27.71
C SER A 274 21.03 -7.61 -28.51
N SER A 275 20.97 -7.07 -29.72
CA SER A 275 22.12 -6.90 -30.61
C SER A 275 22.08 -5.52 -31.25
N PRO A 276 23.16 -4.71 -31.16
CA PRO A 276 23.23 -3.42 -31.84
C PRO A 276 23.42 -3.55 -33.36
N SER A 277 23.53 -4.77 -33.88
CA SER A 277 23.65 -5.03 -35.32
C SER A 277 22.39 -4.67 -36.08
N ARG A 278 22.56 -4.30 -37.35
CA ARG A 278 21.45 -4.12 -38.29
C ARG A 278 20.99 -5.43 -38.91
N GLU A 279 21.70 -6.53 -38.66
CA GLU A 279 21.32 -7.86 -39.13
C GLU A 279 20.46 -8.56 -38.07
N PHE A 280 19.19 -8.82 -38.39
CA PHE A 280 18.27 -9.53 -37.50
C PHE A 280 18.82 -10.91 -37.08
N ARG A 281 19.53 -11.58 -37.99
CA ARG A 281 20.17 -12.88 -37.72
C ARG A 281 21.11 -12.87 -36.51
N ASP A 282 21.73 -11.74 -36.18
CA ASP A 282 22.66 -11.67 -35.05
C ASP A 282 21.94 -11.78 -33.71
N VAL A 283 20.76 -11.16 -33.56
CA VAL A 283 19.97 -11.29 -32.33
C VAL A 283 19.39 -12.70 -32.20
N VAL A 284 18.98 -13.31 -33.33
CA VAL A 284 18.49 -14.70 -33.36
C VAL A 284 19.58 -15.69 -32.94
N THR A 285 20.79 -15.54 -33.48
CA THR A 285 21.95 -16.38 -33.12
C THR A 285 22.28 -16.26 -31.64
N ARG A 286 22.23 -15.03 -31.10
CA ARG A 286 22.46 -14.76 -29.67
C ARG A 286 21.38 -15.39 -28.79
N ALA A 287 20.10 -15.22 -29.13
CA ALA A 287 18.99 -15.81 -28.40
C ALA A 287 19.04 -17.34 -28.40
N TYR A 288 19.33 -17.95 -29.55
CA TYR A 288 19.51 -19.40 -29.67
C TYR A 288 20.65 -19.91 -28.76
N ARG A 289 21.82 -19.25 -28.82
CA ARG A 289 22.94 -19.60 -27.94
C ARG A 289 22.57 -19.48 -26.46
N ALA A 290 21.88 -18.42 -26.07
CA ALA A 290 21.44 -18.21 -24.69
C ALA A 290 20.45 -19.29 -24.22
N LEU A 291 19.56 -19.78 -25.09
CA LEU A 291 18.72 -20.94 -24.79
C LEU A 291 19.54 -22.23 -24.59
N CYS A 292 20.64 -22.41 -25.32
CA CYS A 292 21.56 -23.54 -25.11
C CYS A 292 22.32 -23.48 -23.76
N GLU A 293 22.45 -22.29 -23.17
CA GLU A 293 23.06 -22.06 -21.85
C GLU A 293 22.05 -22.22 -20.70
N CYS A 294 20.73 -22.27 -20.98
CA CYS A 294 19.70 -22.47 -19.96
C CYS A 294 19.72 -23.90 -19.41
N LYS A 295 19.90 -24.05 -18.09
CA LYS A 295 19.78 -25.33 -17.38
C LYS A 295 18.64 -25.26 -16.35
N VAL A 296 17.52 -25.87 -16.71
CA VAL A 296 16.32 -25.99 -15.87
C VAL A 296 16.01 -27.46 -15.66
N GLU A 297 16.02 -27.91 -14.41
CA GLU A 297 15.77 -29.31 -14.03
C GLU A 297 14.63 -29.42 -13.01
N GLY A 298 13.94 -30.57 -13.02
CA GLY A 298 12.81 -30.85 -12.12
C GLY A 298 11.44 -30.41 -12.63
N VAL A 299 11.40 -29.55 -13.66
CA VAL A 299 10.19 -29.18 -14.42
C VAL A 299 10.52 -29.14 -15.90
N ALA A 300 9.66 -29.74 -16.74
CA ALA A 300 9.82 -29.70 -18.19
C ALA A 300 9.47 -28.31 -18.75
N THR A 301 10.19 -27.85 -19.76
CA THR A 301 10.03 -26.52 -20.36
C THR A 301 9.97 -26.57 -21.88
N ASN A 302 9.51 -25.48 -22.49
CA ASN A 302 9.41 -25.33 -23.95
C ASN A 302 10.74 -24.92 -24.61
N ILE A 303 11.86 -24.94 -23.89
CA ILE A 303 13.19 -24.53 -24.39
C ILE A 303 13.56 -25.29 -25.68
N PRO A 304 13.39 -26.62 -25.81
CA PRO A 304 13.72 -27.33 -27.04
C PRO A 304 12.91 -26.82 -28.24
N PHE A 305 11.62 -26.55 -28.05
CA PHE A 305 10.77 -25.98 -29.09
C PHE A 305 11.25 -24.58 -29.51
N LEU A 306 11.57 -23.71 -28.55
CA LEU A 306 12.10 -22.37 -28.85
C LEU A 306 13.43 -22.45 -29.62
N GLN A 307 14.28 -23.43 -29.31
CA GLN A 307 15.54 -23.67 -30.02
C GLN A 307 15.31 -24.09 -31.48
N SER A 308 14.34 -24.97 -31.75
CA SER A 308 13.94 -25.34 -33.12
C SER A 308 13.34 -24.16 -33.87
N LEU A 309 12.45 -23.40 -33.23
CA LEU A 309 11.81 -22.19 -33.78
C LEU A 309 12.84 -21.14 -34.22
N LEU A 310 13.79 -20.78 -33.36
CA LEU A 310 14.81 -19.77 -33.68
C LEU A 310 15.78 -20.22 -34.79
N ARG A 311 15.81 -21.52 -35.13
CA ARG A 311 16.60 -22.07 -36.23
C ARG A 311 15.81 -22.26 -37.52
N HIS A 312 14.48 -22.11 -37.50
CA HIS A 312 13.66 -22.30 -38.68
C HIS A 312 14.02 -21.23 -39.74
N PRO A 313 14.27 -21.60 -41.02
CA PRO A 313 14.69 -20.66 -42.05
C PRO A 313 13.74 -19.47 -42.22
N ASP A 314 12.44 -19.72 -42.22
CA ASP A 314 11.44 -18.66 -42.35
C ASP A 314 11.40 -17.71 -41.14
N PHE A 315 11.75 -18.17 -39.93
CA PHE A 315 11.90 -17.28 -38.79
C PHE A 315 13.13 -16.38 -38.95
N VAL A 316 14.28 -16.95 -39.32
CA VAL A 316 15.54 -16.22 -39.54
C VAL A 316 15.40 -15.17 -40.64
N GLU A 317 14.61 -15.46 -41.68
CA GLU A 317 14.35 -14.58 -42.81
C GLU A 317 13.11 -13.69 -42.59
N SER A 318 12.54 -13.67 -41.37
CA SER A 318 11.39 -12.83 -40.97
C SER A 318 10.11 -13.05 -41.80
N ARG A 319 9.93 -14.24 -42.38
CA ARG A 319 8.70 -14.68 -43.06
C ARG A 319 7.74 -15.31 -42.05
N VAL A 320 7.29 -14.49 -41.09
CA VAL A 320 6.45 -14.93 -39.97
C VAL A 320 5.03 -14.37 -40.08
N TYR A 321 4.07 -15.11 -39.52
CA TYR A 321 2.66 -14.75 -39.47
C TYR A 321 2.00 -15.45 -38.27
N THR A 322 0.81 -14.99 -37.88
CA THR A 322 0.05 -15.42 -36.69
C THR A 322 -0.31 -16.90 -36.60
N ARG A 323 -0.15 -17.65 -37.70
CA ARG A 323 -0.37 -19.11 -37.82
C ARG A 323 0.91 -19.92 -38.05
N PHE A 324 2.07 -19.27 -37.94
CA PHE A 324 3.36 -19.87 -38.26
C PHE A 324 3.63 -21.14 -37.44
N VAL A 325 3.29 -21.14 -36.14
CA VAL A 325 3.54 -22.31 -35.29
C VAL A 325 2.67 -23.49 -35.72
N GLU A 326 1.39 -23.26 -35.99
CA GLU A 326 0.44 -24.29 -36.41
C GLU A 326 0.81 -24.89 -37.77
N ASP A 327 1.25 -24.06 -38.73
CA ASP A 327 1.59 -24.50 -40.08
C ASP A 327 2.96 -25.23 -40.14
N HIS A 328 3.84 -25.02 -39.16
CA HIS A 328 5.20 -25.60 -39.10
C HIS A 328 5.42 -26.57 -37.93
N ILE A 329 4.38 -26.98 -37.21
CA ILE A 329 4.53 -27.73 -35.94
C ILE A 329 5.32 -29.04 -36.07
N ALA A 330 5.15 -29.76 -37.18
CA ALA A 330 5.85 -31.01 -37.44
C ALA A 330 7.37 -30.82 -37.48
N ASP A 331 7.83 -29.69 -38.03
CA ASP A 331 9.26 -29.34 -38.11
C ASP A 331 9.80 -28.85 -36.75
N LEU A 332 8.93 -28.23 -35.93
CA LEU A 332 9.30 -27.59 -34.66
C LEU A 332 9.36 -28.56 -33.46
N VAL A 333 8.72 -29.73 -33.54
CA VAL A 333 8.65 -30.72 -32.45
C VAL A 333 9.47 -32.00 -32.78
N SER A 334 10.11 -32.07 -33.95
CA SER A 334 10.87 -33.24 -34.38
C SER A 334 12.04 -33.58 -33.44
N ALA A 335 12.04 -34.84 -32.94
CA ALA A 335 13.05 -35.37 -32.03
C ALA A 335 14.44 -35.60 -32.68
N GLU A 336 14.58 -35.39 -33.99
CA GLU A 336 15.85 -35.57 -34.71
C GLU A 336 16.83 -34.39 -34.53
N GLN A 337 16.37 -33.25 -34.02
CA GLN A 337 17.23 -32.07 -33.82
C GLN A 337 17.96 -32.11 -32.46
N GLN A 338 19.19 -32.62 -32.45
CA GLN A 338 20.08 -32.44 -31.29
C GLN A 338 20.57 -30.98 -31.20
N HIS A 339 20.06 -30.24 -30.22
CA HIS A 339 20.56 -28.92 -29.86
C HIS A 339 21.80 -29.00 -28.97
N GLN A 340 22.65 -27.97 -29.03
CA GLN A 340 23.83 -27.88 -28.16
C GLN A 340 23.41 -27.63 -26.71
N GLN A 341 24.06 -28.28 -25.76
CA GLN A 341 23.97 -27.97 -24.33
C GLN A 341 25.28 -27.28 -23.91
N LEU A 342 25.18 -26.04 -23.46
CA LEU A 342 26.33 -25.21 -23.05
C LEU A 342 26.46 -25.14 -21.52
N PHE A 343 26.18 -26.26 -20.85
CA PHE A 343 26.32 -26.44 -19.41
C PHE A 343 26.87 -27.85 -19.10
N PHE A 344 27.48 -28.03 -17.93
CA PHE A 344 28.06 -29.32 -17.54
C PHE A 344 27.00 -30.26 -16.96
N ALA A 345 26.91 -31.49 -17.50
CA ALA A 345 26.14 -32.59 -16.92
C ALA A 345 27.08 -33.56 -16.18
N PRO A 346 26.77 -34.01 -14.95
CA PRO A 346 27.58 -35.00 -14.25
C PRO A 346 27.55 -36.35 -14.98
N ALA A 347 28.68 -37.07 -15.00
CA ALA A 347 28.81 -38.36 -15.68
C ALA A 347 27.90 -39.43 -15.05
N ALA A 348 27.16 -40.17 -15.88
CA ALA A 348 26.25 -41.23 -15.43
C ALA A 348 27.02 -42.42 -14.79
N PRO A 349 26.51 -43.02 -13.70
CA PRO A 349 27.11 -44.21 -13.10
C PRO A 349 26.88 -45.47 -13.97
N PRO A 350 27.76 -46.49 -13.89
CA PRO A 350 27.68 -47.70 -14.71
C PRO A 350 26.49 -48.59 -14.34
N PRO A 351 25.98 -49.42 -15.29
CA PRO A 351 24.75 -50.19 -15.09
C PRO A 351 24.93 -51.35 -14.08
N PRO A 352 23.89 -51.68 -13.29
CA PRO A 352 23.98 -52.72 -12.26
C PRO A 352 23.82 -54.15 -12.84
N VAL A 353 24.53 -55.08 -12.21
CA VAL A 353 24.54 -56.53 -12.48
C VAL A 353 23.29 -57.21 -11.88
N PRO A 354 22.67 -58.21 -12.53
CA PRO A 354 21.42 -58.80 -12.04
C PRO A 354 21.67 -59.88 -10.98
N GLY A 355 21.01 -59.77 -9.83
CA GLY A 355 21.18 -60.69 -8.69
C GLY A 355 19.94 -60.81 -7.79
N ARG A 356 19.08 -61.75 -8.17
CA ARG A 356 18.13 -62.58 -7.40
C ARG A 356 17.78 -62.22 -5.93
N ALA A 357 16.46 -62.09 -5.74
CA ALA A 357 15.60 -62.77 -4.76
C ALA A 357 16.01 -62.83 -3.28
N GLY A 358 15.11 -62.35 -2.41
CA GLY A 358 14.89 -63.05 -1.14
C GLY A 358 14.27 -62.26 0.00
N VAL A 359 12.98 -62.56 0.23
CA VAL A 359 12.37 -62.85 1.53
C VAL A 359 11.75 -61.69 2.35
N LYS A 360 10.47 -61.95 2.69
CA LYS A 360 9.53 -61.26 3.58
C LYS A 360 10.01 -61.18 5.03
N VAL A 361 9.60 -60.14 5.76
CA VAL A 361 9.56 -60.13 7.23
C VAL A 361 8.20 -59.61 7.72
N ASP A 362 7.84 -60.14 8.89
CA ASP A 362 6.56 -60.39 9.53
C ASP A 362 5.97 -59.18 10.31
N ALA A 363 4.65 -59.16 10.47
CA ALA A 363 3.84 -58.02 10.93
C ALA A 363 3.56 -58.02 12.45
N GLY A 364 4.60 -58.18 13.27
CA GLY A 364 4.39 -58.26 14.73
C GLY A 364 5.63 -58.06 15.59
N ASP A 365 6.24 -56.87 15.56
CA ASP A 365 7.14 -56.41 16.64
C ASP A 365 7.18 -54.86 16.70
N PRO A 366 6.71 -54.19 17.78
CA PRO A 366 6.67 -52.74 17.89
C PRO A 366 7.99 -52.07 18.31
N LEU A 367 9.11 -52.79 18.48
CA LEU A 367 10.32 -52.25 19.14
C LEU A 367 11.67 -52.55 18.44
N ALA A 368 11.69 -52.76 17.12
CA ALA A 368 12.94 -52.97 16.37
C ALA A 368 13.68 -51.68 15.95
N VAL A 369 13.18 -50.47 16.25
CA VAL A 369 13.72 -49.20 15.73
C VAL A 369 14.71 -48.49 16.67
N LEU A 370 14.97 -49.03 17.86
CA LEU A 370 15.86 -48.37 18.82
C LEU A 370 16.93 -49.33 19.32
N HIS A 371 17.86 -49.72 18.45
CA HIS A 371 19.26 -49.96 18.79
C HIS A 371 20.02 -50.30 17.51
N PHE A 372 20.54 -49.27 16.82
CA PHE A 372 21.86 -49.23 16.15
C PHE A 372 21.89 -47.99 15.26
N GLY A 373 22.85 -47.08 15.48
CA GLY A 373 23.17 -46.02 14.51
C GLY A 373 23.53 -44.63 15.03
N LYS A 374 24.38 -44.49 16.06
CA LYS A 374 25.31 -43.35 16.11
C LYS A 374 26.48 -43.71 15.20
N GLY A 375 26.63 -42.97 14.10
CA GLY A 375 27.82 -43.01 13.25
C GLY A 375 27.50 -43.09 11.75
N ALA A 376 27.71 -41.96 11.06
CA ALA A 376 27.85 -41.81 9.61
C ALA A 376 26.66 -42.25 8.73
N GLY A 377 25.77 -41.30 8.43
CA GLY A 377 24.72 -41.46 7.43
C GLY A 377 25.17 -41.00 6.06
N ASP A 378 25.71 -41.94 5.28
CA ASP A 378 25.67 -41.88 3.82
C ASP A 378 24.20 -41.99 3.38
N GLY A 379 23.74 -40.97 2.65
CA GLY A 379 22.42 -40.93 2.07
C GLY A 379 22.34 -41.75 0.79
N GLN A 380 21.49 -42.78 0.79
CA GLN A 380 20.91 -43.32 -0.44
C GLN A 380 19.40 -43.50 -0.31
N ALA A 381 18.71 -42.59 -1.01
CA ALA A 381 17.57 -42.81 -1.89
C ALA A 381 16.63 -44.00 -1.61
N LEU A 382 15.45 -43.66 -1.10
CA LEU A 382 14.24 -44.43 -1.36
C LEU A 382 13.83 -44.22 -2.82
N THR A 383 13.76 -45.35 -3.52
CA THR A 383 13.24 -45.55 -4.88
C THR A 383 11.77 -45.17 -5.00
N THR A 384 11.44 -44.39 -6.03
CA THR A 384 10.06 -44.13 -6.50
C THR A 384 9.82 -44.97 -7.78
N PRO A 385 8.59 -45.45 -8.06
CA PRO A 385 8.33 -46.50 -9.03
C PRO A 385 8.59 -46.09 -10.49
N ALA A 386 8.80 -47.13 -11.30
CA ALA A 386 8.97 -47.06 -12.74
C ALA A 386 7.82 -46.33 -13.45
N ALA A 387 8.19 -45.61 -14.52
CA ALA A 387 7.27 -44.99 -15.47
C ALA A 387 6.35 -46.04 -16.12
N PRO A 388 5.03 -45.78 -16.24
CA PRO A 388 4.17 -46.61 -17.07
C PRO A 388 4.44 -46.33 -18.55
N ALA A 389 4.57 -47.42 -19.31
CA ALA A 389 4.62 -47.45 -20.75
C ALA A 389 3.35 -46.83 -21.37
N ALA A 390 3.51 -46.18 -22.52
CA ALA A 390 2.43 -45.64 -23.33
C ALA A 390 1.37 -46.71 -23.65
N ALA A 391 0.15 -46.52 -23.15
CA ALA A 391 -1.02 -47.30 -23.51
C ALA A 391 -1.62 -46.75 -24.81
N ALA A 392 -1.80 -47.63 -25.80
CA ALA A 392 -2.53 -47.34 -27.03
C ALA A 392 -4.00 -47.04 -26.71
N ALA A 393 -4.57 -46.03 -27.36
CA ALA A 393 -6.00 -45.71 -27.28
C ALA A 393 -6.82 -46.86 -27.90
N VAL A 394 -7.69 -47.46 -27.09
CA VAL A 394 -8.70 -48.43 -27.51
C VAL A 394 -9.96 -47.65 -27.88
N GLU A 395 -10.44 -47.75 -29.12
CA GLU A 395 -11.80 -47.31 -29.47
C GLU A 395 -12.80 -48.27 -28.80
N ILE A 396 -13.51 -47.79 -27.78
CA ILE A 396 -14.61 -48.53 -27.14
C ILE A 396 -15.87 -48.28 -27.96
N VAL A 397 -16.31 -49.28 -28.74
CA VAL A 397 -17.56 -49.26 -29.51
C VAL A 397 -18.67 -49.83 -28.64
N GLY A 398 -19.67 -49.01 -28.30
CA GLY A 398 -20.79 -49.43 -27.45
C GLY A 398 -21.86 -50.27 -28.16
N PRO A 399 -22.89 -50.73 -27.42
CA PRO A 399 -23.96 -51.58 -27.94
C PRO A 399 -24.75 -50.95 -29.11
N GLU A 400 -25.15 -51.75 -30.11
CA GLU A 400 -25.93 -51.28 -31.28
C GLU A 400 -27.20 -50.52 -30.85
N GLY A 401 -27.34 -49.28 -31.31
CA GLY A 401 -28.51 -48.42 -31.02
C GLY A 401 -28.41 -47.59 -29.74
N SER A 402 -27.25 -47.53 -29.09
CA SER A 402 -26.99 -46.66 -27.94
C SER A 402 -26.17 -45.41 -28.31
N LEU A 403 -26.40 -44.31 -27.59
CA LEU A 403 -25.67 -43.04 -27.70
C LEU A 403 -24.63 -42.94 -26.58
N ALA A 404 -23.40 -42.59 -26.94
CA ALA A 404 -22.33 -42.37 -25.97
C ALA A 404 -22.46 -40.98 -25.31
N VAL A 405 -22.50 -40.96 -23.98
CA VAL A 405 -22.17 -39.78 -23.18
C VAL A 405 -20.68 -39.80 -22.93
N THR A 406 -19.96 -38.84 -23.52
CA THR A 406 -18.50 -38.79 -23.47
C THR A 406 -18.01 -37.76 -22.44
N ALA A 407 -16.79 -37.94 -21.96
CA ALA A 407 -16.12 -36.98 -21.10
C ALA A 407 -15.90 -35.66 -21.85
N PRO A 408 -16.42 -34.52 -21.37
CA PRO A 408 -16.26 -33.22 -22.04
C PRO A 408 -14.86 -32.63 -21.90
N MET A 409 -14.01 -33.22 -21.06
CA MET A 409 -12.63 -32.82 -20.80
C MET A 409 -11.87 -33.95 -20.11
N GLN A 410 -10.56 -33.82 -19.97
CA GLN A 410 -9.77 -34.71 -19.13
C GLN A 410 -10.09 -34.49 -17.65
N GLY A 411 -10.36 -35.57 -16.90
CA GLY A 411 -10.67 -35.52 -15.48
C GLY A 411 -10.61 -36.89 -14.81
N THR A 412 -10.80 -36.92 -13.49
CA THR A 412 -10.88 -38.17 -12.71
C THR A 412 -12.33 -38.40 -12.28
N ILE A 413 -12.86 -39.60 -12.45
CA ILE A 413 -14.21 -39.94 -11.99
C ILE A 413 -14.22 -39.94 -10.45
N VAL A 414 -15.04 -39.08 -9.85
CA VAL A 414 -15.17 -38.91 -8.40
C VAL A 414 -16.26 -39.80 -7.85
N SER A 415 -17.43 -39.80 -8.50
CA SER A 415 -18.57 -40.65 -8.11
C SER A 415 -19.38 -41.08 -9.33
N LEU A 416 -19.99 -42.26 -9.25
CA LEU A 416 -20.94 -42.78 -10.25
C LEU A 416 -22.36 -42.80 -9.65
N ASP A 417 -23.27 -42.02 -10.22
CA ASP A 417 -24.63 -41.84 -9.69
C ASP A 417 -25.68 -42.67 -10.45
N VAL A 418 -25.26 -43.47 -11.44
CA VAL A 418 -26.12 -44.37 -12.21
C VAL A 418 -25.52 -45.75 -12.38
N HIS A 419 -26.37 -46.73 -12.69
CA HIS A 419 -25.98 -48.12 -13.00
C HIS A 419 -26.62 -48.63 -14.29
N GLU A 420 -26.07 -49.71 -14.85
CA GLU A 420 -26.63 -50.38 -16.02
C GLU A 420 -28.08 -50.84 -15.78
N GLY A 421 -28.95 -50.58 -16.75
CA GLY A 421 -30.38 -50.83 -16.69
C GLY A 421 -31.21 -49.69 -16.07
N GLU A 422 -30.59 -48.62 -15.57
CA GLU A 422 -31.29 -47.50 -14.95
C GLU A 422 -31.94 -46.55 -15.97
N ALA A 423 -33.19 -46.12 -15.69
CA ALA A 423 -33.87 -45.08 -16.44
C ALA A 423 -33.31 -43.68 -16.09
N VAL A 424 -32.86 -42.93 -17.10
CA VAL A 424 -32.33 -41.57 -16.98
C VAL A 424 -33.09 -40.62 -17.88
N TYR A 425 -33.41 -39.42 -17.41
CA TYR A 425 -34.03 -38.37 -18.22
C TYR A 425 -32.98 -37.33 -18.62
N SER A 426 -33.18 -36.64 -19.74
CA SER A 426 -32.28 -35.58 -20.21
C SER A 426 -32.02 -34.54 -19.10
N GLY A 427 -30.75 -34.31 -18.79
CA GLY A 427 -30.30 -33.42 -17.72
C GLY A 427 -30.16 -34.06 -16.32
N LYS A 428 -30.52 -35.35 -16.14
CA LYS A 428 -30.22 -36.09 -14.90
C LYS A 428 -28.70 -36.29 -14.76
N GLN A 429 -28.16 -36.07 -13.57
CA GLN A 429 -26.76 -36.37 -13.26
C GLN A 429 -26.47 -37.87 -13.40
N LEU A 430 -25.40 -38.19 -14.11
CA LEU A 430 -24.91 -39.56 -14.32
C LEU A 430 -23.71 -39.86 -13.43
N LEU A 431 -22.75 -38.94 -13.37
CA LEU A 431 -21.52 -39.08 -12.59
C LEU A 431 -20.87 -37.72 -12.32
N ILE A 432 -19.95 -37.68 -11.37
CA ILE A 432 -19.12 -36.50 -11.07
C ILE A 432 -17.68 -36.76 -11.52
N MET A 433 -17.10 -35.80 -12.23
CA MET A 433 -15.71 -35.84 -12.69
C MET A 433 -14.94 -34.64 -12.14
N GLU A 434 -13.79 -34.85 -11.49
CA GLU A 434 -12.90 -33.79 -11.04
C GLU A 434 -11.95 -33.39 -12.17
N ALA A 435 -12.01 -32.12 -12.58
CA ALA A 435 -11.08 -31.51 -13.51
C ALA A 435 -10.78 -30.07 -13.08
N MET A 436 -9.49 -29.69 -13.12
CA MET A 436 -9.03 -28.34 -12.75
C MET A 436 -9.46 -27.88 -11.33
N LYS A 437 -9.53 -28.81 -10.36
CA LYS A 437 -9.99 -28.57 -8.96
C LYS A 437 -11.45 -28.17 -8.81
N MET A 438 -12.26 -28.46 -9.81
CA MET A 438 -13.71 -28.31 -9.78
C MET A 438 -14.33 -29.68 -10.08
N GLU A 439 -15.40 -30.00 -9.36
CA GLU A 439 -16.28 -31.11 -9.70
C GLU A 439 -17.18 -30.69 -10.87
N HIS A 440 -17.18 -31.50 -11.92
CA HIS A 440 -18.02 -31.35 -13.11
C HIS A 440 -19.07 -32.44 -13.08
N VAL A 441 -20.33 -32.04 -12.99
CA VAL A 441 -21.47 -32.95 -13.09
C VAL A 441 -21.67 -33.32 -14.56
N ILE A 442 -21.53 -34.61 -14.88
CA ILE A 442 -21.84 -35.14 -16.21
C ILE A 442 -23.30 -35.57 -16.21
N ALA A 443 -24.12 -34.91 -17.03
CA ALA A 443 -25.55 -35.16 -17.13
C ALA A 443 -25.93 -35.91 -18.41
N ALA A 444 -27.06 -36.62 -18.37
CA ALA A 444 -27.59 -37.37 -19.50
C ALA A 444 -27.98 -36.43 -20.66
N ALA A 445 -27.44 -36.69 -21.85
CA ALA A 445 -27.75 -35.90 -23.04
C ALA A 445 -29.20 -36.15 -23.54
N SER A 446 -29.70 -37.37 -23.42
CA SER A 446 -31.05 -37.78 -23.81
C SER A 446 -31.71 -38.66 -22.75
N SER A 447 -33.04 -38.77 -22.84
CA SER A 447 -33.82 -39.66 -21.97
C SER A 447 -33.77 -41.09 -22.50
N GLY A 448 -33.62 -42.07 -21.63
CA GLY A 448 -33.45 -43.47 -22.02
C GLY A 448 -33.03 -44.41 -20.89
N ILE A 449 -32.52 -45.57 -21.26
CA ILE A 449 -31.99 -46.59 -20.34
C ILE A 449 -30.47 -46.67 -20.50
N VAL A 450 -29.74 -46.61 -19.38
CA VAL A 450 -28.28 -46.83 -19.35
C VAL A 450 -27.99 -48.27 -19.76
N GLN A 451 -27.24 -48.47 -20.84
CA GLN A 451 -26.88 -49.79 -21.36
C GLN A 451 -25.55 -50.29 -20.81
N GLU A 452 -24.57 -49.40 -20.68
CA GLU A 452 -23.21 -49.74 -20.28
C GLU A 452 -22.55 -48.54 -19.60
N VAL A 453 -21.82 -48.78 -18.51
CA VAL A 453 -20.95 -47.80 -17.86
C VAL A 453 -19.50 -48.25 -18.04
N THR A 454 -18.69 -47.46 -18.72
CA THR A 454 -17.34 -47.86 -19.18
C THR A 454 -16.22 -47.48 -18.22
N VAL A 455 -16.55 -46.86 -17.09
CA VAL A 455 -15.60 -46.26 -16.14
C VAL A 455 -15.97 -46.61 -14.70
N ALA A 456 -14.98 -46.61 -13.81
CA ALA A 456 -15.12 -46.78 -12.37
C ALA A 456 -14.71 -45.50 -11.61
N GLU A 457 -15.16 -45.36 -10.35
CA GLU A 457 -14.67 -44.31 -9.45
C GLU A 457 -13.15 -44.40 -9.29
N GLY A 458 -12.47 -43.25 -9.42
CA GLY A 458 -11.01 -43.14 -9.41
C GLY A 458 -10.35 -43.26 -10.79
N ASP A 459 -11.08 -43.64 -11.85
CA ASP A 459 -10.53 -43.72 -13.20
C ASP A 459 -10.22 -42.33 -13.76
N THR A 460 -9.07 -42.20 -14.42
CA THR A 460 -8.71 -40.99 -15.16
C THR A 460 -9.10 -41.15 -16.62
N VAL A 461 -9.97 -40.26 -17.09
CA VAL A 461 -10.53 -40.25 -18.45
C VAL A 461 -10.04 -39.02 -19.21
N TYR A 462 -9.91 -39.15 -20.53
CA TYR A 462 -9.53 -38.05 -21.43
C TYR A 462 -10.76 -37.48 -22.12
N GLU A 463 -10.66 -36.25 -22.64
CA GLU A 463 -11.73 -35.65 -23.45
C GLU A 463 -12.15 -36.58 -24.60
N GLY A 464 -13.46 -36.77 -24.76
CA GLY A 464 -14.04 -37.68 -25.75
C GLY A 464 -14.13 -39.15 -25.33
N HIS A 465 -13.60 -39.55 -24.17
CA HIS A 465 -13.73 -40.92 -23.68
C HIS A 465 -15.22 -41.26 -23.42
N PRO A 466 -15.80 -42.33 -24.01
CA PRO A 466 -17.15 -42.77 -23.68
C PRO A 466 -17.22 -43.11 -22.19
N LEU A 467 -18.18 -42.53 -21.47
CA LEU A 467 -18.39 -42.75 -20.03
C LEU A 467 -19.59 -43.66 -19.76
N VAL A 468 -20.68 -43.41 -20.48
CA VAL A 468 -21.96 -44.13 -20.33
C VAL A 468 -22.61 -44.23 -21.70
N PHE A 469 -23.16 -45.39 -22.05
CA PHE A 469 -23.99 -45.57 -23.25
C PHE A 469 -25.48 -45.59 -22.86
N ILE A 470 -26.30 -44.79 -23.54
CA ILE A 470 -27.75 -44.66 -23.28
C ILE A 470 -28.53 -45.08 -24.51
N GLN A 471 -29.49 -45.99 -24.37
CA GLN A 471 -30.49 -46.27 -25.40
C GLN A 471 -31.69 -45.35 -25.22
N GLU A 472 -32.00 -44.53 -26.22
CA GLU A 472 -33.10 -43.56 -26.14
C GLU A 472 -34.47 -44.22 -25.95
N GLY A 473 -35.31 -43.64 -25.09
CA GLY A 473 -36.67 -44.12 -24.80
C GLY A 473 -37.46 -43.14 -23.94
N GLU A 474 -38.79 -43.26 -23.96
CA GLU A 474 -39.66 -42.47 -23.06
C GLU A 474 -39.58 -43.02 -21.62
N VAL A 475 -39.21 -42.15 -20.68
CA VAL A 475 -39.13 -42.47 -19.24
C VAL A 475 -39.92 -41.43 -18.43
N ASP A 476 -40.72 -41.88 -17.46
CA ASP A 476 -41.56 -41.02 -16.62
C ASP A 476 -40.70 -40.14 -15.69
N VAL A 477 -40.86 -38.82 -15.80
CA VAL A 477 -40.11 -37.83 -15.00
C VAL A 477 -40.75 -37.66 -13.64
N VAL A 478 -40.19 -38.28 -12.59
CA VAL A 478 -40.47 -37.87 -11.20
C VAL A 478 -39.60 -36.65 -10.89
N ALA A 479 -40.18 -35.46 -11.05
CA ALA A 479 -39.48 -34.21 -10.79
C ALA A 479 -39.29 -33.97 -9.28
N SER A 480 -38.14 -34.36 -8.72
CA SER A 480 -37.65 -33.81 -7.45
C SER A 480 -36.59 -32.74 -7.72
N ARG A 481 -37.03 -31.51 -8.00
CA ARG A 481 -36.15 -30.34 -7.84
C ARG A 481 -36.05 -30.04 -6.35
N GLU A 482 -35.13 -30.68 -5.65
CA GLU A 482 -34.68 -30.19 -4.35
C GLU A 482 -33.82 -28.95 -4.59
N GLN A 483 -34.39 -27.77 -4.32
CA GLN A 483 -33.59 -26.60 -4.01
C GLN A 483 -32.84 -26.94 -2.71
N GLN A 484 -31.53 -27.17 -2.78
CA GLN A 484 -30.69 -27.15 -1.58
C GLN A 484 -30.80 -25.75 -0.97
N GLU A 485 -31.55 -25.62 0.13
CA GLU A 485 -31.45 -24.48 1.03
C GLU A 485 -30.00 -24.44 1.54
N ILE A 486 -29.25 -23.40 1.15
CA ILE A 486 -27.92 -23.14 1.70
C ILE A 486 -28.13 -22.59 3.11
N ASP A 487 -27.76 -23.38 4.11
CA ASP A 487 -27.71 -22.92 5.49
C ASP A 487 -26.61 -21.85 5.63
N LEU A 488 -27.01 -20.58 5.73
CA LEU A 488 -26.10 -19.45 5.89
C LEU A 488 -25.43 -19.43 7.28
N ASP A 489 -25.97 -20.18 8.24
CA ASP A 489 -25.42 -20.31 9.59
C ASP A 489 -24.43 -21.48 9.70
N TYR A 490 -24.29 -22.31 8.66
CA TYR A 490 -23.32 -23.39 8.62
C TYR A 490 -21.89 -22.85 8.50
N ILE A 491 -21.14 -22.94 9.61
CA ILE A 491 -19.71 -22.61 9.63
C ILE A 491 -18.92 -23.79 9.09
N ARG A 492 -18.29 -23.59 7.93
CA ARG A 492 -17.41 -24.59 7.32
C ARG A 492 -16.19 -24.91 8.20
N PRO A 493 -15.63 -26.13 8.14
CA PRO A 493 -14.47 -26.49 8.95
C PRO A 493 -13.24 -25.58 8.77
N ASP A 494 -12.99 -25.12 7.54
CA ASP A 494 -11.89 -24.18 7.25
C ASP A 494 -12.14 -22.79 7.87
N LEU A 495 -13.37 -22.31 7.82
CA LEU A 495 -13.78 -21.06 8.48
C LEU A 495 -13.72 -21.21 10.01
N ALA A 496 -14.13 -22.36 10.56
CA ALA A 496 -14.05 -22.64 11.98
C ALA A 496 -12.60 -22.57 12.50
N GLU A 497 -11.63 -23.13 11.76
CA GLU A 497 -10.19 -23.03 12.10
C GLU A 497 -9.72 -21.56 12.11
N VAL A 498 -10.17 -20.75 11.14
CA VAL A 498 -9.83 -19.32 11.08
C VAL A 498 -10.45 -18.57 12.27
N VAL A 499 -11.71 -18.83 12.60
CA VAL A 499 -12.41 -18.20 13.73
C VAL A 499 -11.70 -18.55 15.04
N GLU A 500 -11.46 -19.84 15.29
CA GLU A 500 -10.73 -20.31 16.47
C GLU A 500 -9.35 -19.62 16.58
N ARG A 501 -8.65 -19.47 15.45
CA ARG A 501 -7.34 -18.83 15.44
C ARG A 501 -7.37 -17.34 15.77
N HIS A 502 -8.44 -16.63 15.39
CA HIS A 502 -8.62 -15.23 15.80
C HIS A 502 -8.98 -15.14 17.29
N GLU A 503 -9.85 -16.02 17.78
CA GLU A 503 -10.31 -16.04 19.16
C GLU A 503 -9.17 -16.19 20.17
N ILE A 504 -8.15 -17.01 19.88
CA ILE A 504 -6.95 -17.17 20.73
C ILE A 504 -6.28 -15.83 21.08
N GLY A 505 -6.34 -14.85 20.17
CA GLY A 505 -5.73 -13.53 20.36
C GLY A 505 -6.59 -12.54 21.17
N LEU A 506 -7.84 -12.88 21.46
CA LEU A 506 -8.79 -12.04 22.19
C LEU A 506 -8.64 -12.19 23.70
N ASP A 507 -9.12 -11.19 24.43
CA ASP A 507 -9.00 -11.16 25.91
C ASP A 507 -9.76 -12.30 26.58
N ASP A 508 -10.92 -12.69 26.04
CA ASP A 508 -11.76 -13.79 26.55
C ASP A 508 -11.04 -15.14 26.52
N ALA A 509 -10.20 -15.38 25.51
CA ALA A 509 -9.38 -16.58 25.41
C ALA A 509 -8.08 -16.50 26.22
N ARG A 510 -7.78 -15.35 26.86
CA ARG A 510 -6.52 -15.08 27.57
C ARG A 510 -6.72 -14.66 29.04
N PRO A 511 -7.57 -15.33 29.84
CA PRO A 511 -7.97 -14.87 31.18
C PRO A 511 -6.79 -14.72 32.15
N GLN A 512 -5.73 -15.53 32.01
CA GLN A 512 -4.53 -15.42 32.84
C GLN A 512 -3.70 -14.16 32.51
N ALA A 513 -3.63 -13.76 31.24
CA ALA A 513 -2.93 -12.54 30.83
C ALA A 513 -3.71 -11.31 31.32
N VAL A 514 -5.03 -11.30 31.11
CA VAL A 514 -5.95 -10.27 31.60
C VAL A 514 -5.85 -10.13 33.12
N ALA A 515 -5.94 -11.23 33.87
CA ALA A 515 -5.82 -11.21 35.33
C ALA A 515 -4.46 -10.69 35.82
N ARG A 516 -3.36 -10.97 35.11
CA ARG A 516 -2.03 -10.39 35.43
C ARG A 516 -2.01 -8.89 35.18
N ARG A 517 -2.59 -8.42 34.07
CA ARG A 517 -2.68 -6.99 33.74
C ARG A 517 -3.52 -6.22 34.77
N ARG A 518 -4.64 -6.80 35.22
CA ARG A 518 -5.50 -6.19 36.25
C ARG A 518 -4.81 -5.99 37.60
N LYS A 519 -3.79 -6.79 37.94
CA LYS A 519 -3.04 -6.62 39.21
C LYS A 519 -2.26 -5.32 39.27
N THR A 520 -1.92 -4.71 38.13
CA THR A 520 -1.27 -3.39 38.07
C THR A 520 -2.28 -2.25 37.95
N GLY A 521 -3.59 -2.53 38.03
CA GLY A 521 -4.64 -1.53 37.88
C GLY A 521 -4.84 -1.05 36.43
N GLN A 522 -4.21 -1.71 35.46
CA GLN A 522 -4.20 -1.31 34.07
C GLN A 522 -5.22 -2.09 33.21
N ARG A 523 -5.64 -1.46 32.11
CA ARG A 523 -6.44 -2.02 31.03
C ARG A 523 -5.60 -2.90 30.11
N THR A 524 -6.25 -3.77 29.35
CA THR A 524 -5.59 -4.46 28.24
C THR A 524 -5.47 -3.50 27.05
N SER A 525 -4.55 -3.81 26.14
CA SER A 525 -4.40 -3.01 24.92
C SER A 525 -5.65 -3.05 24.04
N ARG A 526 -6.41 -4.17 24.05
CA ARG A 526 -7.68 -4.28 23.33
C ARG A 526 -8.76 -3.39 23.93
N GLU A 527 -8.86 -3.31 25.25
CA GLU A 527 -9.80 -2.40 25.91
C GLU A 527 -9.50 -0.93 25.64
N ASN A 528 -8.22 -0.55 25.62
CA ASN A 528 -7.82 0.81 25.27
C ASN A 528 -8.19 1.15 23.82
N ILE A 529 -8.01 0.21 22.89
CA ILE A 529 -8.43 0.39 21.48
C ILE A 529 -9.96 0.45 21.38
N ALA A 530 -10.70 -0.41 22.08
CA ALA A 530 -12.16 -0.43 22.06
C ALA A 530 -12.78 0.85 22.66
N ASP A 531 -12.16 1.43 23.69
CA ASP A 531 -12.58 2.72 24.25
C ASP A 531 -12.21 3.90 23.33
N LEU A 532 -11.10 3.78 22.59
CA LEU A 532 -10.63 4.82 21.67
C LEU A 532 -11.42 4.86 20.36
N CYS A 533 -11.62 3.72 19.72
CA CYS A 533 -12.31 3.62 18.44
C CYS A 533 -13.81 3.68 18.60
N ASP A 534 -14.51 4.19 17.58
CA ASP A 534 -15.96 4.10 17.51
C ASP A 534 -16.38 2.62 17.42
N PRO A 535 -17.55 2.24 17.95
CA PRO A 535 -18.00 0.85 17.98
C PRO A 535 -17.92 0.18 16.59
N ASP A 536 -17.39 -1.05 16.56
CA ASP A 536 -17.24 -1.88 15.36
C ASP A 536 -16.41 -1.28 14.21
N SER A 537 -15.65 -0.20 14.47
CA SER A 537 -14.85 0.47 13.42
C SER A 537 -13.43 -0.05 13.29
N PHE A 538 -12.87 -0.71 14.32
CA PHE A 538 -11.47 -1.12 14.32
C PHE A 538 -11.23 -2.40 13.50
N VAL A 539 -10.47 -2.26 12.42
CA VAL A 539 -10.03 -3.36 11.56
C VAL A 539 -8.58 -3.70 11.86
N GLU A 540 -8.35 -4.81 12.56
CA GLU A 540 -7.02 -5.24 12.98
C GLU A 540 -6.20 -5.84 11.82
N TYR A 541 -4.95 -5.41 11.70
CA TYR A 541 -3.96 -5.93 10.76
C TYR A 541 -3.06 -6.95 11.43
N GLY A 542 -2.92 -8.12 10.80
CA GLY A 542 -2.05 -9.20 11.26
C GLY A 542 -2.33 -9.71 12.69
N PRO A 543 -3.60 -10.01 13.07
CA PRO A 543 -3.92 -10.54 14.40
C PRO A 543 -3.24 -11.91 14.67
N MET A 544 -3.04 -12.71 13.62
CA MET A 544 -2.45 -14.05 13.70
C MET A 544 -0.91 -14.08 13.66
N VAL A 545 -0.26 -12.92 13.62
CA VAL A 545 1.21 -12.83 13.62
C VAL A 545 1.76 -13.35 14.95
N ILE A 546 2.87 -14.09 14.90
CA ILE A 546 3.56 -14.64 16.07
C ILE A 546 5.01 -14.18 16.13
N ALA A 547 5.62 -14.24 17.32
CA ALA A 547 7.03 -13.88 17.51
C ALA A 547 7.97 -14.74 16.66
N ALA A 548 9.09 -14.14 16.23
CA ALA A 548 10.11 -14.78 15.41
C ALA A 548 11.04 -15.70 16.22
N GLN A 549 10.48 -16.68 16.96
CA GLN A 549 11.22 -17.54 17.90
C GLN A 549 11.05 -19.04 17.64
N ARG A 550 10.84 -19.45 16.38
CA ARG A 550 10.59 -20.86 15.99
C ARG A 550 11.77 -21.80 16.27
N GLN A 551 12.98 -21.28 16.41
CA GLN A 551 14.14 -22.13 16.81
C GLN A 551 14.20 -22.36 18.32
N ARG A 552 13.40 -21.64 19.13
CA ARG A 552 13.41 -21.73 20.60
C ARG A 552 12.12 -22.27 21.21
N ARG A 553 11.00 -22.13 20.49
CA ARG A 553 9.66 -22.45 20.97
C ARG A 553 8.89 -23.23 19.91
N SER A 554 7.96 -24.09 20.35
CA SER A 554 7.06 -24.77 19.43
C SER A 554 6.10 -23.78 18.77
N LEU A 555 5.58 -24.14 17.60
CA LEU A 555 4.59 -23.30 16.92
C LEU A 555 3.34 -23.10 17.79
N GLU A 556 2.85 -24.15 18.45
CA GLU A 556 1.71 -24.09 19.37
C GLU A 556 1.91 -23.10 20.53
N ASP A 557 3.10 -23.10 21.15
CA ASP A 557 3.43 -22.13 22.20
C ASP A 557 3.43 -20.69 21.66
N LEU A 558 4.02 -20.47 20.48
CA LEU A 558 4.06 -19.16 19.85
C LEU A 558 2.67 -18.61 19.53
N ILE A 559 1.78 -19.48 19.03
CA ILE A 559 0.39 -19.13 18.74
C ILE A 559 -0.32 -18.64 20.00
N LYS A 560 -0.20 -19.41 21.08
CA LYS A 560 -0.90 -19.14 22.33
C LYS A 560 -0.33 -17.96 23.09
N ASN A 561 1.00 -17.82 23.11
CA ASN A 561 1.70 -16.91 24.02
C ASN A 561 2.32 -15.69 23.33
N THR A 562 2.29 -15.63 22.01
CA THR A 562 2.78 -14.46 21.25
C THR A 562 1.77 -13.92 20.23
N PRO A 563 0.47 -13.80 20.58
CA PRO A 563 -0.53 -13.29 19.66
C PRO A 563 -0.16 -11.89 19.16
N ALA A 564 -0.39 -11.66 17.87
CA ALA A 564 -0.03 -10.43 17.16
C ALA A 564 1.45 -9.98 17.31
N ASP A 565 2.36 -10.86 17.75
CA ASP A 565 3.71 -10.53 18.24
C ASP A 565 3.73 -9.36 19.25
N GLY A 566 2.69 -9.26 20.07
CA GLY A 566 2.55 -8.20 21.08
C GLY A 566 2.30 -6.80 20.51
N MET A 567 1.75 -6.70 19.30
CA MET A 567 1.36 -5.43 18.67
C MET A 567 -0.02 -5.55 18.05
N LEU A 568 -0.99 -4.89 18.66
CA LEU A 568 -2.28 -4.61 18.02
C LEU A 568 -2.07 -3.41 17.09
N ALA A 569 -2.50 -3.53 15.84
CA ALA A 569 -2.32 -2.47 14.86
C ALA A 569 -3.47 -2.53 13.87
N GLY A 570 -4.00 -1.39 13.45
CA GLY A 570 -5.12 -1.37 12.50
C GLY A 570 -5.61 0.03 12.18
N VAL A 571 -6.75 0.06 11.52
CA VAL A 571 -7.46 1.30 11.15
C VAL A 571 -8.80 1.32 11.89
N GLY A 572 -9.21 2.48 12.40
CA GLY A 572 -10.52 2.65 13.03
C GLY A 572 -11.00 4.10 12.98
N SER A 573 -12.27 4.32 13.24
CA SER A 573 -12.84 5.67 13.35
C SER A 573 -12.67 6.18 14.78
N ILE A 574 -12.36 7.47 14.94
CA ILE A 574 -12.32 8.15 16.23
C ILE A 574 -13.10 9.45 16.11
N ASN A 575 -14.08 9.66 17.00
CA ASN A 575 -14.98 10.82 17.03
C ASN A 575 -15.96 10.86 15.84
N GLY A 576 -16.43 9.71 15.36
CA GLY A 576 -17.43 9.63 14.29
C GLY A 576 -18.80 10.20 14.67
N ASP A 577 -19.04 10.46 15.96
CA ASP A 577 -20.19 11.22 16.45
C ASP A 577 -20.08 12.74 16.19
N LEU A 578 -18.87 13.25 15.99
CA LEU A 578 -18.58 14.67 15.77
C LEU A 578 -18.19 15.00 14.32
N PHE A 579 -17.62 14.05 13.60
CA PHE A 579 -17.06 14.25 12.26
C PHE A 579 -17.51 13.15 11.30
N ASP A 580 -17.48 13.46 10.00
CA ASP A 580 -17.73 12.46 8.97
C ASP A 580 -16.70 11.32 8.98
N ASP A 581 -17.05 10.20 8.33
CA ASP A 581 -16.19 9.02 8.26
C ASP A 581 -14.78 9.37 7.75
N GLU A 582 -14.67 10.24 6.74
CA GLU A 582 -13.37 10.56 6.14
C GLU A 582 -12.41 11.20 7.14
N ARG A 583 -12.90 12.08 8.02
CA ARG A 583 -12.10 12.76 9.05
C ARG A 583 -11.98 11.96 10.34
N ALA A 584 -12.88 11.03 10.61
CA ALA A 584 -12.81 10.13 11.76
C ALA A 584 -11.74 9.05 11.60
N GLN A 585 -11.41 8.62 10.37
CA GLN A 585 -10.45 7.55 10.09
C GLN A 585 -9.03 7.84 10.62
N CYS A 586 -8.57 6.98 11.53
CA CYS A 586 -7.25 7.01 12.16
C CYS A 586 -6.56 5.65 12.08
N ILE A 587 -5.24 5.67 12.16
CA ILE A 587 -4.43 4.47 12.41
C ILE A 587 -4.21 4.34 13.92
N VAL A 588 -4.40 3.15 14.45
CA VAL A 588 -4.24 2.86 15.87
C VAL A 588 -3.25 1.72 16.07
N LEU A 589 -2.26 1.94 16.94
CA LEU A 589 -1.29 0.94 17.35
C LEU A 589 -1.26 0.84 18.87
N ALA A 590 -1.09 -0.37 19.39
CA ALA A 590 -0.85 -0.60 20.80
C ALA A 590 0.10 -1.78 21.01
N TYR A 591 1.18 -1.55 21.76
CA TYR A 591 1.96 -2.65 22.30
C TYR A 591 1.13 -3.38 23.36
N ASP A 592 1.15 -4.72 23.33
CA ASP A 592 0.55 -5.56 24.37
C ASP A 592 1.63 -5.96 25.37
N TYR A 593 1.64 -5.28 26.53
CA TYR A 593 2.59 -5.56 27.60
C TYR A 593 2.51 -7.00 28.11
N THR A 594 1.35 -7.66 27.98
CA THR A 594 1.17 -9.05 28.41
C THR A 594 1.89 -10.05 27.51
N VAL A 595 2.33 -9.63 26.32
CA VAL A 595 3.14 -10.42 25.37
C VAL A 595 4.57 -9.92 25.41
N LEU A 596 5.45 -10.73 26.01
CA LEU A 596 6.90 -10.47 26.04
C LEU A 596 7.25 -9.04 26.53
N ALA A 597 6.51 -8.54 27.53
CA ALA A 597 6.67 -7.22 28.13
C ALA A 597 6.56 -6.04 27.14
N GLY A 598 5.75 -6.19 26.07
CA GLY A 598 5.56 -5.14 25.06
C GLY A 598 6.83 -4.82 24.29
N THR A 599 7.78 -5.77 24.22
CA THR A 599 9.07 -5.56 23.56
C THR A 599 8.96 -5.58 22.03
N GLN A 600 9.80 -4.78 21.38
CA GLN A 600 9.91 -4.74 19.92
C GLN A 600 10.66 -5.97 19.38
N GLY A 601 9.98 -6.78 18.57
CA GLY A 601 10.53 -7.96 17.88
C GLY A 601 10.44 -7.80 16.36
N PHE A 602 11.00 -8.75 15.60
CA PHE A 602 11.06 -8.60 14.13
C PHE A 602 9.68 -8.50 13.49
N LYS A 603 8.71 -9.31 13.93
CA LYS A 603 7.39 -9.32 13.28
C LYS A 603 6.56 -8.10 13.66
N ASN A 604 6.59 -7.67 14.91
CA ASN A 604 5.92 -6.42 15.28
C ASN A 604 6.58 -5.15 14.73
N HIS A 605 7.87 -5.19 14.35
CA HIS A 605 8.47 -4.16 13.50
C HIS A 605 7.81 -4.10 12.12
N TYR A 606 7.69 -5.22 11.41
CA TYR A 606 6.99 -5.23 10.12
C TYR A 606 5.53 -4.77 10.22
N LYS A 607 4.83 -5.13 11.30
CA LYS A 607 3.46 -4.66 11.53
C LYS A 607 3.38 -3.14 11.65
N LYS A 608 4.23 -2.51 12.49
CA LYS A 608 4.19 -1.05 12.66
C LYS A 608 4.72 -0.31 11.43
N ASP A 609 5.75 -0.83 10.76
CA ASP A 609 6.28 -0.26 9.51
C ASP A 609 5.17 -0.18 8.45
N ARG A 610 4.40 -1.27 8.30
CA ARG A 610 3.23 -1.30 7.42
C ARG A 610 2.18 -0.24 7.78
N MET A 611 1.91 -0.02 9.06
CA MET A 611 0.98 1.02 9.50
C MET A 611 1.53 2.42 9.22
N PHE A 612 2.82 2.65 9.42
CA PHE A 612 3.44 3.95 9.16
C PHE A 612 3.42 4.30 7.66
N GLU A 613 3.65 3.32 6.79
CA GLU A 613 3.51 3.50 5.34
C GLU A 613 2.07 3.87 4.94
N LEU A 614 1.07 3.24 5.55
CA LEU A 614 -0.34 3.59 5.31
C LEU A 614 -0.66 5.00 5.83
N ALA A 615 -0.13 5.38 6.99
CA ALA A 615 -0.26 6.73 7.54
C ALA A 615 0.34 7.77 6.60
N GLU A 616 1.54 7.52 6.07
CA GLU A 616 2.22 8.41 5.13
C GLU A 616 1.49 8.50 3.79
N LYS A 617 1.05 7.36 3.25
CA LYS A 617 0.39 7.28 1.94
C LYS A 617 -0.98 7.95 1.95
N TRP A 618 -1.77 7.69 2.99
CA TRP A 618 -3.17 8.14 3.06
C TRP A 618 -3.39 9.31 4.02
N LYS A 619 -2.31 9.90 4.54
CA LYS A 619 -2.32 11.07 5.43
C LYS A 619 -3.24 10.88 6.64
N ARG A 620 -3.25 9.67 7.21
CA ARG A 620 -4.09 9.33 8.36
C ARG A 620 -3.41 9.69 9.69
N PRO A 621 -4.10 10.37 10.62
CA PRO A 621 -3.62 10.57 11.99
C PRO A 621 -3.29 9.22 12.65
N VAL A 622 -2.35 9.23 13.59
CA VAL A 622 -1.93 8.01 14.29
C VAL A 622 -2.05 8.18 15.79
N VAL A 623 -2.71 7.23 16.46
CA VAL A 623 -2.68 7.06 17.92
C VAL A 623 -1.88 5.82 18.27
N PHE A 624 -0.86 5.97 19.11
CA PHE A 624 0.03 4.89 19.50
C PHE A 624 0.12 4.76 21.02
N PHE A 625 -0.46 3.69 21.56
CA PHE A 625 -0.22 3.23 22.92
C PHE A 625 1.15 2.55 23.03
N ALA A 626 2.16 3.31 23.41
CA ALA A 626 3.52 2.84 23.60
C ALA A 626 3.75 2.40 25.05
N GLU A 627 4.05 1.11 25.24
CA GLU A 627 4.39 0.53 26.53
C GLU A 627 5.29 -0.68 26.30
N GLY A 628 6.35 -0.82 27.08
CA GLY A 628 7.31 -1.91 27.01
C GLY A 628 8.76 -1.46 26.85
N GLY A 629 9.63 -2.41 26.52
CA GLY A 629 11.05 -2.20 26.23
C GLY A 629 11.38 -2.25 24.73
N GLY A 630 12.65 -2.04 24.39
CA GLY A 630 13.14 -2.09 23.01
C GLY A 630 14.04 -3.28 22.75
N GLY A 631 14.03 -3.76 21.50
CA GLY A 631 14.86 -4.85 20.99
C GLY A 631 14.61 -6.20 21.67
N ARG A 632 14.38 -7.25 20.87
CA ARG A 632 14.21 -8.61 21.41
C ARG A 632 15.36 -9.52 20.98
N PRO A 633 16.44 -9.65 21.79
CA PRO A 633 17.58 -10.52 21.48
C PRO A 633 17.22 -12.00 21.33
N GLY A 634 16.03 -12.39 21.81
CA GLY A 634 15.57 -13.76 21.79
C GLY A 634 14.94 -14.23 20.49
N ASP A 635 14.79 -13.35 19.48
CA ASP A 635 14.28 -13.71 18.16
C ASP A 635 15.34 -14.44 17.33
N THR A 636 14.94 -15.54 16.69
CA THR A 636 15.82 -16.51 16.03
C THR A 636 15.52 -16.76 14.57
N ASP A 637 14.33 -16.38 14.09
CA ASP A 637 13.91 -16.70 12.72
C ASP A 637 14.59 -15.82 11.66
N TRP A 638 15.41 -14.86 12.09
CA TRP A 638 16.15 -13.95 11.24
C TRP A 638 17.56 -13.72 11.79
N SER A 639 18.56 -13.72 10.92
CA SER A 639 19.96 -13.48 11.29
C SER A 639 20.36 -12.06 10.90
N SER A 640 20.05 -11.08 11.74
CA SER A 640 20.69 -9.76 11.71
C SER A 640 21.50 -9.58 13.00
N PRO A 641 22.82 -9.33 12.94
CA PRO A 641 23.65 -9.21 14.14
C PRO A 641 23.28 -8.01 15.02
N ALA A 642 22.65 -6.97 14.47
CA ALA A 642 22.44 -5.70 15.16
C ALA A 642 21.04 -5.08 14.99
N GLY A 643 20.31 -5.38 13.91
CA GLY A 643 18.97 -4.79 13.66
C GLY A 643 18.94 -3.27 13.54
N LEU A 644 20.06 -2.64 13.13
CA LEU A 644 20.17 -1.18 12.99
C LEU A 644 19.55 -0.66 11.68
N ASP A 645 19.16 -1.57 10.79
CA ASP A 645 18.52 -1.32 9.51
C ASP A 645 16.97 -1.30 9.59
N VAL A 646 16.41 -1.40 10.81
CA VAL A 646 14.96 -1.30 11.00
C VAL A 646 14.44 0.08 10.59
N MET A 647 13.41 0.08 9.74
CA MET A 647 12.87 1.31 9.15
C MET A 647 11.92 2.06 10.07
N ALA A 648 11.36 1.40 11.09
CA ALA A 648 10.36 1.95 12.01
C ALA A 648 10.62 3.39 12.47
N PHE A 649 11.82 3.68 12.98
CA PHE A 649 12.13 4.99 13.56
C PHE A 649 12.27 6.07 12.48
N HIS A 650 12.78 5.70 11.30
CA HIS A 650 12.85 6.58 10.14
C HIS A 650 11.44 6.89 9.60
N LEU A 651 10.63 5.86 9.40
CA LEU A 651 9.26 5.99 8.92
C LEU A 651 8.39 6.80 9.90
N TRP A 652 8.50 6.54 11.21
CA TRP A 652 7.79 7.30 12.23
C TRP A 652 8.19 8.78 12.25
N GLY A 653 9.50 9.08 12.25
CA GLY A 653 9.99 10.46 12.22
C GLY A 653 9.55 11.21 10.95
N ARG A 654 9.39 10.51 9.82
CA ARG A 654 8.85 11.10 8.59
C ARG A 654 7.38 11.49 8.69
N LEU A 655 6.61 11.00 9.66
CA LEU A 655 5.21 11.41 9.83
C LEU A 655 5.06 12.77 10.52
N SER A 656 6.09 13.24 11.27
CA SER A 656 6.05 14.53 11.95
C SER A 656 5.76 15.68 10.97
N GLY A 657 4.77 16.51 11.30
CA GLY A 657 4.29 17.61 10.44
C GLY A 657 3.52 17.19 9.19
N LEU A 658 3.29 15.89 8.98
CA LEU A 658 2.45 15.37 7.90
C LEU A 658 1.06 14.99 8.42
N VAL A 659 1.01 14.19 9.48
CA VAL A 659 -0.21 13.70 10.13
C VAL A 659 -0.10 13.92 11.63
N PRO A 660 -1.20 14.17 12.36
CA PRO A 660 -1.15 14.27 13.82
C PRO A 660 -0.68 12.96 14.45
N LEU A 661 0.33 13.04 15.32
CA LEU A 661 0.89 11.90 16.06
C LEU A 661 0.56 12.01 17.55
N VAL A 662 -0.25 11.08 18.04
CA VAL A 662 -0.66 11.00 19.45
C VAL A 662 0.01 9.79 20.10
N GLY A 663 0.90 10.06 21.06
CA GLY A 663 1.51 9.04 21.88
C GLY A 663 0.78 8.91 23.21
N VAL A 664 0.42 7.68 23.59
CA VAL A 664 -0.17 7.39 24.90
C VAL A 664 0.70 6.36 25.62
N THR A 665 0.95 6.55 26.91
CA THR A 665 1.68 5.56 27.71
C THR A 665 1.10 5.37 29.11
N SER A 666 1.00 4.10 29.51
CA SER A 666 0.76 3.70 30.88
C SER A 666 1.85 2.71 31.30
N GLY A 667 2.33 2.80 32.53
CA GLY A 667 3.37 1.91 33.02
C GLY A 667 4.75 2.23 32.45
N ARG A 668 5.46 1.23 31.91
CA ARG A 668 6.90 1.37 31.60
C ARG A 668 7.12 1.52 30.11
N CYS A 669 7.73 2.61 29.66
CA CYS A 669 8.02 2.87 28.25
C CYS A 669 9.51 3.21 28.07
N PHE A 670 10.28 2.24 27.60
CA PHE A 670 11.73 2.36 27.46
C PHE A 670 12.23 2.13 26.04
N ALA A 671 13.45 2.60 25.76
CA ALA A 671 14.19 2.29 24.55
C ALA A 671 13.45 2.71 23.27
N GLY A 672 13.32 1.81 22.29
CA GLY A 672 12.60 2.08 21.04
C GLY A 672 11.16 2.56 21.23
N ASN A 673 10.46 2.11 22.28
CA ASN A 673 9.11 2.60 22.58
C ASN A 673 9.14 4.07 23.05
N ALA A 674 10.15 4.44 23.86
CA ALA A 674 10.35 5.83 24.28
C ALA A 674 10.74 6.74 23.11
N VAL A 675 11.50 6.25 22.12
CA VAL A 675 11.81 6.99 20.89
C VAL A 675 10.54 7.29 20.09
N ILE A 676 9.68 6.30 19.88
CA ILE A 676 8.38 6.50 19.20
C ILE A 676 7.56 7.56 19.94
N LEU A 677 7.47 7.42 21.28
CA LEU A 677 6.69 8.31 22.11
C LEU A 677 7.23 9.75 22.09
N GLY A 678 8.55 9.93 22.20
CA GLY A 678 9.21 11.25 22.16
C GLY A 678 9.17 11.94 20.79
N CYS A 679 8.84 11.22 19.72
CA CYS A 679 8.64 11.78 18.39
C CYS A 679 7.18 12.15 18.08
N CYS A 680 6.25 12.01 19.03
CA CYS A 680 4.85 12.38 18.86
C CYS A 680 4.63 13.90 18.97
N ASP A 681 3.52 14.39 18.40
CA ASP A 681 3.12 15.79 18.56
C ASP A 681 2.58 16.05 19.97
N VAL A 682 1.94 15.04 20.57
CA VAL A 682 1.52 15.04 21.97
C VAL A 682 1.82 13.70 22.64
N LEU A 683 2.34 13.77 23.86
CA LEU A 683 2.59 12.66 24.75
C LEU A 683 1.63 12.72 25.96
N ILE A 684 0.71 11.77 26.01
CA ILE A 684 -0.25 11.58 27.10
C ILE A 684 0.22 10.44 27.99
N ALA A 685 0.44 10.70 29.28
CA ALA A 685 0.98 9.71 30.20
C ALA A 685 0.16 9.62 31.49
N THR A 686 -0.10 8.38 31.94
CA THR A 686 -0.75 8.13 33.23
C THR A 686 0.19 8.43 34.41
N GLU A 687 -0.34 8.74 35.59
CA GLU A 687 0.44 9.01 36.81
C GLU A 687 1.45 7.90 37.15
N GLY A 688 1.14 6.64 36.84
CA GLY A 688 2.01 5.49 37.08
C GLY A 688 3.11 5.25 36.03
N SER A 689 3.30 6.18 35.09
CA SER A 689 4.19 5.98 33.96
C SER A 689 5.67 6.25 34.26
N ASN A 690 6.56 5.55 33.54
CA ASN A 690 8.01 5.72 33.58
C ASN A 690 8.54 5.71 32.14
N ILE A 691 9.21 6.78 31.74
CA ILE A 691 9.61 7.00 30.34
C ILE A 691 11.12 7.19 30.29
N GLY A 692 11.84 6.40 29.49
CA GLY A 692 13.30 6.54 29.44
C GLY A 692 13.94 5.98 28.17
N MET A 693 14.93 6.71 27.65
CA MET A 693 15.73 6.22 26.50
C MET A 693 16.45 4.91 26.84
N GLY A 694 16.88 4.75 28.09
CA GLY A 694 17.50 3.53 28.61
C GLY A 694 16.60 2.85 29.64
N GLY A 695 16.18 1.59 29.44
CA GLY A 695 15.57 0.79 30.51
C GLY A 695 16.63 0.21 31.47
N PRO A 696 16.25 -0.35 32.63
CA PRO A 696 17.19 -0.86 33.64
C PRO A 696 18.27 -1.80 33.11
N ALA A 697 17.91 -2.72 32.20
CA ALA A 697 18.86 -3.66 31.61
C ALA A 697 19.95 -2.96 30.75
N MET A 698 19.64 -1.86 30.06
CA MET A 698 20.63 -1.10 29.30
C MET A 698 21.52 -0.24 30.20
N ILE A 699 20.96 0.30 31.28
CA ILE A 699 21.71 1.08 32.29
C ILE A 699 22.75 0.16 32.96
N GLU A 700 22.30 -1.03 33.37
CA GLU A 700 23.18 -2.07 33.93
C GLU A 700 24.22 -2.53 32.90
N GLY A 701 23.80 -2.84 31.68
CA GLY A 701 24.70 -3.25 30.60
C GLY A 701 25.74 -2.18 30.22
N GLY A 702 25.43 -0.91 30.43
CA GLY A 702 26.34 0.23 30.27
C GLY A 702 27.28 0.47 31.47
N GLY A 703 27.17 -0.31 32.55
CA GLY A 703 27.99 -0.16 33.75
C GLY A 703 27.61 1.04 34.63
N LEU A 704 26.39 1.56 34.50
CA LEU A 704 25.92 2.75 35.22
C LEU A 704 25.21 2.44 36.55
N GLY A 705 25.18 1.17 36.94
CA GLY A 705 24.52 0.68 38.15
C GLY A 705 23.19 -0.04 37.87
N VAL A 706 22.50 -0.44 38.94
CA VAL A 706 21.24 -1.18 38.87
C VAL A 706 20.15 -0.32 39.48
N PHE A 707 19.08 -0.12 38.72
CA PHE A 707 17.95 0.72 39.10
C PHE A 707 16.65 -0.05 38.97
N ARG A 708 15.65 0.32 39.76
CA ARG A 708 14.29 -0.16 39.53
C ARG A 708 13.70 0.54 38.31
N PRO A 709 12.78 -0.08 37.56
CA PRO A 709 12.07 0.61 36.48
C PRO A 709 11.43 1.93 36.93
N GLU A 710 10.96 2.00 38.17
CA GLU A 710 10.32 3.18 38.76
C GLU A 710 11.30 4.33 39.05
N ASP A 711 12.61 4.06 39.06
CA ASP A 711 13.65 5.07 39.23
C ASP A 711 14.04 5.73 37.89
N VAL A 712 13.52 5.22 36.76
CA VAL A 712 13.93 5.61 35.41
C VAL A 712 12.85 6.45 34.74
N GLY A 713 13.05 7.77 34.78
CA GLY A 713 12.15 8.74 34.17
C GLY A 713 10.73 8.74 34.77
N PRO A 714 10.59 8.90 36.09
CA PRO A 714 9.29 9.01 36.75
C PRO A 714 8.56 10.30 36.35
N MET A 715 7.23 10.31 36.55
CA MET A 715 6.36 11.42 36.15
C MET A 715 6.71 12.77 36.83
N ASP A 716 7.24 12.76 38.04
CA ASP A 716 7.71 13.98 38.74
C ASP A 716 8.96 14.60 38.12
N VAL A 717 9.65 13.86 37.24
CA VAL A 717 10.74 14.35 36.38
C VAL A 717 10.22 14.70 34.98
N GLN A 718 9.41 13.82 34.38
CA GLN A 718 9.00 13.95 32.97
C GLN A 718 7.91 14.99 32.71
N VAL A 719 7.12 15.34 33.73
CA VAL A 719 6.10 16.39 33.60
C VAL A 719 6.73 17.80 33.67
N PRO A 720 7.61 18.12 34.63
CA PRO A 720 8.21 19.45 34.69
C PRO A 720 9.24 19.74 33.59
N ASN A 721 9.89 18.71 33.01
CA ASN A 721 10.89 18.89 31.96
C ASN A 721 10.30 18.98 30.53
N GLY A 722 8.97 18.87 30.39
CA GLY A 722 8.27 19.03 29.12
C GLY A 722 8.21 17.79 28.23
N VAL A 723 8.72 16.63 28.68
CA VAL A 723 8.57 15.36 27.94
C VAL A 723 7.11 14.94 27.91
N VAL A 724 6.40 14.98 29.04
CA VAL A 724 4.97 14.72 29.09
C VAL A 724 4.19 15.99 28.80
N ASP A 725 3.40 15.95 27.73
CA ASP A 725 2.52 17.05 27.34
C ASP A 725 1.24 17.10 28.19
N ILE A 726 0.63 15.94 28.45
CA ILE A 726 -0.62 15.80 29.22
C ILE A 726 -0.45 14.65 30.22
N ALA A 727 -0.40 14.99 31.51
CA ALA A 727 -0.47 14.01 32.58
C ALA A 727 -1.93 13.74 32.94
N VAL A 728 -2.31 12.45 33.00
CA VAL A 728 -3.67 11.99 33.31
C VAL A 728 -3.62 10.95 34.42
N LYS A 729 -4.75 10.73 35.10
CA LYS A 729 -4.83 9.78 36.21
C LYS A 729 -4.68 8.33 35.74
N ASP A 730 -5.40 7.96 34.69
CA ASP A 730 -5.52 6.58 34.21
C ASP A 730 -5.74 6.51 32.69
N GLU A 731 -5.79 5.27 32.17
CA GLU A 731 -5.92 5.02 30.74
C GLU A 731 -7.27 5.49 30.16
N ALA A 732 -8.33 5.59 30.98
CA ALA A 732 -9.63 6.11 30.53
C ALA A 732 -9.54 7.60 30.23
N GLU A 733 -8.95 8.36 31.15
CA GLU A 733 -8.70 9.78 30.96
C GLU A 733 -7.70 10.02 29.81
N ALA A 734 -6.73 9.12 29.61
CA ALA A 734 -5.81 9.17 28.48
C ALA A 734 -6.54 9.08 27.13
N VAL A 735 -7.52 8.17 27.00
CA VAL A 735 -8.35 8.01 25.80
C VAL A 735 -9.19 9.27 25.56
N VAL A 736 -9.80 9.84 26.61
CA VAL A 736 -10.57 11.10 26.49
C VAL A 736 -9.67 12.25 26.02
N ALA A 737 -8.46 12.36 26.57
CA ALA A 737 -7.49 13.36 26.16
C ALA A 737 -7.02 13.16 24.71
N ALA A 738 -6.80 11.91 24.28
CA ALA A 738 -6.42 11.57 22.90
C ALA A 738 -7.54 11.93 21.91
N LYS A 739 -8.78 11.55 22.20
CA LYS A 739 -9.98 11.92 21.41
C LYS A 739 -10.13 13.43 21.30
N ARG A 740 -10.02 14.14 22.42
CA ARG A 740 -10.12 15.61 22.46
C ARG A 740 -9.01 16.26 21.64
N TYR A 741 -7.76 15.83 21.81
CA TYR A 741 -6.62 16.32 21.05
C TYR A 741 -6.82 16.14 19.54
N LEU A 742 -7.18 14.94 19.08
CA LEU A 742 -7.43 14.68 17.66
C LEU A 742 -8.54 15.55 17.09
N SER A 743 -9.58 15.83 17.86
CA SER A 743 -10.73 16.62 17.40
C SER A 743 -10.35 17.98 16.81
N TYR A 744 -9.30 18.63 17.32
CA TYR A 744 -8.86 19.94 16.80
C TYR A 744 -8.31 19.86 15.39
N PHE A 745 -7.82 18.69 14.98
CA PHE A 745 -7.27 18.40 13.65
C PHE A 745 -8.32 17.82 12.69
N GLN A 746 -9.48 17.40 13.20
CA GLN A 746 -10.61 16.85 12.43
C GLN A 746 -11.61 17.94 11.99
N GLY A 747 -11.43 19.18 12.46
CA GLY A 747 -12.15 20.36 11.95
C GLY A 747 -13.12 20.97 12.96
N ALA A 748 -14.08 21.74 12.45
CA ALA A 748 -15.05 22.47 13.27
C ALA A 748 -16.19 21.58 13.77
N ILE A 749 -16.74 21.92 14.93
CA ILE A 749 -17.96 21.30 15.49
C ILE A 749 -19.14 22.26 15.35
N ALA A 750 -20.34 21.73 15.12
CA ALA A 750 -21.53 22.53 14.89
C ALA A 750 -22.12 23.10 16.19
N ASP A 751 -22.21 22.27 17.22
CA ASP A 751 -22.80 22.63 18.50
C ASP A 751 -21.73 23.17 19.46
N TRP A 752 -21.93 24.40 19.92
CA TRP A 752 -21.03 25.05 20.86
C TRP A 752 -21.78 26.02 21.76
N GLN A 753 -21.21 26.25 22.94
CA GLN A 753 -21.66 27.26 23.91
C GLN A 753 -20.43 27.97 24.46
N CYS A 754 -20.57 29.21 24.93
CA CYS A 754 -19.48 29.93 25.57
C CYS A 754 -19.98 30.67 26.82
N ALA A 755 -19.05 31.05 27.69
CA ALA A 755 -19.35 31.87 28.85
C ALA A 755 -19.84 33.27 28.44
N ASP A 756 -20.48 33.98 29.37
CA ASP A 756 -20.82 35.39 29.15
C ASP A 756 -19.54 36.23 29.01
N GLN A 757 -19.29 36.72 27.80
CA GLN A 757 -18.07 37.46 27.45
C GLN A 757 -17.92 38.79 28.21
N ARG A 758 -19.01 39.31 28.83
CA ARG A 758 -18.93 40.50 29.70
C ARG A 758 -18.07 40.26 30.94
N LEU A 759 -17.86 39.00 31.33
CA LEU A 759 -16.94 38.63 32.41
C LEU A 759 -15.51 39.09 32.12
N LEU A 760 -15.05 39.03 30.85
CA LEU A 760 -13.71 39.42 30.43
C LEU A 760 -13.34 40.86 30.83
N ARG A 761 -14.34 41.77 30.92
CA ARG A 761 -14.16 43.18 31.30
C ARG A 761 -13.55 43.37 32.70
N ARG A 762 -13.63 42.36 33.57
CA ARG A 762 -13.17 42.44 34.97
C ARG A 762 -12.04 41.46 35.31
N ILE A 763 -11.68 40.54 34.40
CA ILE A 763 -10.70 39.49 34.70
C ILE A 763 -9.29 40.08 34.89
N VAL A 764 -8.92 41.06 34.05
CA VAL A 764 -7.66 41.80 34.21
C VAL A 764 -7.89 42.94 35.21
N PRO A 765 -7.17 42.97 36.34
CA PRO A 765 -7.34 44.02 37.35
C PRO A 765 -6.88 45.38 36.82
N GLU A 766 -7.64 46.44 37.14
CA GLU A 766 -7.25 47.83 36.83
C GLU A 766 -5.92 48.23 37.49
N ASN A 767 -5.63 47.68 38.68
CA ASN A 767 -4.31 47.84 39.29
C ASN A 767 -3.26 47.03 38.52
N ARG A 768 -2.45 47.72 37.72
CA ARG A 768 -1.39 47.15 36.85
C ARG A 768 -0.36 46.26 37.56
N LEU A 769 -0.19 46.41 38.88
CA LEU A 769 0.73 45.59 39.68
C LEU A 769 0.09 44.30 40.19
N ARG A 770 -1.24 44.17 40.13
CA ARG A 770 -1.96 43.00 40.63
C ARG A 770 -1.97 41.88 39.59
N VAL A 771 -1.55 40.68 40.01
CA VAL A 771 -1.56 39.48 39.18
C VAL A 771 -2.99 38.92 39.02
N TYR A 772 -3.24 38.18 37.93
CA TYR A 772 -4.49 37.45 37.67
C TYR A 772 -4.18 36.06 37.08
N GLU A 773 -5.20 35.22 36.90
CA GLU A 773 -5.06 33.92 36.25
C GLU A 773 -5.35 33.99 34.76
N ILE A 774 -4.32 33.76 33.94
CA ILE A 774 -4.46 33.75 32.48
C ILE A 774 -5.39 32.64 31.98
N ARG A 775 -5.46 31.53 32.71
CA ARG A 775 -6.35 30.40 32.37
C ARG A 775 -7.83 30.77 32.46
N ASP A 776 -8.18 31.70 33.34
CA ASP A 776 -9.56 32.21 33.44
C ASP A 776 -9.92 33.05 32.21
N VAL A 777 -8.98 33.83 31.68
CA VAL A 777 -9.15 34.55 30.41
C VAL A 777 -9.37 33.57 29.27
N ILE A 778 -8.48 32.57 29.14
CA ILE A 778 -8.55 31.56 28.06
C ILE A 778 -9.88 30.81 28.11
N THR A 779 -10.27 30.32 29.29
CA THR A 779 -11.50 29.54 29.48
C THR A 779 -12.75 30.37 29.24
N THR A 780 -12.76 31.64 29.67
CA THR A 780 -13.90 32.53 29.43
C THR A 780 -14.03 32.89 27.95
N LEU A 781 -12.91 33.08 27.25
CA LEU A 781 -12.89 33.43 25.83
C LEU A 781 -13.28 32.25 24.92
N ALA A 782 -12.84 31.04 25.26
CA ALA A 782 -13.08 29.83 24.51
C ALA A 782 -14.52 29.31 24.63
N ASP A 783 -14.88 28.37 23.76
CA ASP A 783 -16.10 27.58 23.93
C ASP A 783 -15.98 26.68 25.17
N THR A 784 -17.11 26.43 25.82
CA THR A 784 -17.21 25.62 27.04
C THR A 784 -16.64 24.22 26.78
N ASP A 785 -15.84 23.72 27.73
CA ASP A 785 -15.16 22.41 27.66
C ASP A 785 -14.24 22.18 26.45
N SER A 786 -13.89 23.24 25.71
CA SER A 786 -13.05 23.15 24.52
C SER A 786 -11.55 23.33 24.77
N VAL A 787 -11.14 23.80 25.95
CA VAL A 787 -9.72 24.08 26.24
C VAL A 787 -8.98 22.78 26.59
N LEU A 788 -7.87 22.55 25.90
CA LEU A 788 -6.89 21.50 26.20
C LEU A 788 -5.49 22.14 26.30
N GLU A 789 -5.04 22.36 27.53
CA GLU A 789 -3.70 22.90 27.80
C GLU A 789 -2.63 21.82 27.60
N ILE A 790 -1.56 22.16 26.89
CA ILE A 790 -0.45 21.28 26.54
C ILE A 790 0.80 21.75 27.29
N ARG A 791 1.55 20.81 27.89
CA ARG A 791 2.76 21.05 28.70
C ARG A 791 2.53 22.05 29.84
N ARG A 792 1.43 21.90 30.59
CA ARG A 792 1.03 22.81 31.67
C ARG A 792 2.14 23.13 32.69
N HIS A 793 3.03 22.18 32.95
CA HIS A 793 4.05 22.26 34.00
C HIS A 793 5.48 22.58 33.49
N PHE A 794 5.67 22.76 32.19
CA PHE A 794 6.94 23.15 31.57
C PHE A 794 6.82 24.55 30.93
N GLY A 795 7.90 25.34 30.93
CA GLY A 795 7.91 26.68 30.33
C GLY A 795 6.81 27.57 30.92
N LEU A 796 6.75 27.66 32.25
CA LEU A 796 5.62 28.23 33.01
C LEU A 796 5.29 29.69 32.67
N GLY A 797 6.24 30.43 32.07
CA GLY A 797 6.04 31.78 31.55
C GLY A 797 5.07 31.85 30.37
N MET A 798 4.80 30.71 29.71
CA MET A 798 3.86 30.61 28.59
C MET A 798 2.81 29.52 28.81
N VAL A 799 1.55 29.85 28.57
CA VAL A 799 0.46 28.87 28.44
C VAL A 799 0.25 28.60 26.95
N THR A 800 0.20 27.31 26.58
CA THR A 800 -0.10 26.84 25.24
C THR A 800 -1.29 25.90 25.31
N ALA A 801 -2.34 26.16 24.56
CA ALA A 801 -3.56 25.35 24.59
C ALA A 801 -4.23 25.29 23.22
N PHE A 802 -4.85 24.15 22.91
CA PHE A 802 -5.88 24.12 21.88
C PHE A 802 -7.23 24.49 22.48
N ALA A 803 -8.04 25.21 21.72
CA ALA A 803 -9.38 25.62 22.12
C ALA A 803 -10.30 25.70 20.89
N ARG A 804 -11.57 26.05 21.12
CA ARG A 804 -12.49 26.41 20.05
C ARG A 804 -13.12 27.78 20.29
N ILE A 805 -13.40 28.48 19.20
CA ILE A 805 -14.22 29.69 19.19
C ILE A 805 -15.27 29.52 18.09
N GLU A 806 -16.53 29.45 18.50
CA GLU A 806 -17.67 29.14 17.63
C GLU A 806 -17.49 27.82 16.87
N GLY A 807 -17.04 26.80 17.59
CA GLY A 807 -16.79 25.46 17.09
C GLY A 807 -15.49 25.31 16.29
N ARG A 808 -14.81 26.40 15.91
CA ARG A 808 -13.59 26.36 15.10
C ARG A 808 -12.33 26.16 15.96
N PRO A 809 -11.45 25.19 15.63
CA PRO A 809 -10.18 25.01 16.33
C PRO A 809 -9.28 26.25 16.28
N ILE A 810 -8.62 26.55 17.40
CA ILE A 810 -7.62 27.62 17.50
C ILE A 810 -6.52 27.20 18.49
N GLY A 811 -5.26 27.51 18.16
CA GLY A 811 -4.14 27.43 19.09
C GLY A 811 -4.02 28.73 19.87
N ILE A 812 -3.83 28.67 21.18
CA ILE A 812 -3.69 29.84 22.05
C ILE A 812 -2.30 29.81 22.69
N ILE A 813 -1.59 30.93 22.59
CA ILE A 813 -0.32 31.17 23.27
C ILE A 813 -0.50 32.41 24.14
N ALA A 814 -0.24 32.30 25.44
CA ALA A 814 -0.50 33.37 26.39
C ALA A 814 0.62 33.53 27.42
N ASN A 815 1.06 34.75 27.67
CA ASN A 815 1.99 35.01 28.76
C ASN A 815 1.32 34.72 30.10
N ASN A 816 2.06 34.20 31.07
CA ASN A 816 1.57 33.92 32.42
C ASN A 816 2.11 34.95 33.43
N PRO A 817 1.32 35.95 33.85
CA PRO A 817 1.78 36.98 34.77
C PRO A 817 2.15 36.48 36.17
N LYS A 818 1.70 35.27 36.57
CA LYS A 818 2.12 34.64 37.84
C LYS A 818 3.56 34.15 37.82
N HIS A 819 4.16 33.98 36.64
CA HIS A 819 5.52 33.54 36.47
C HIS A 819 6.37 34.69 35.91
N LEU A 820 7.37 35.14 36.67
CA LEU A 820 8.28 36.24 36.28
C LEU A 820 7.55 37.52 35.80
N GLY A 821 6.33 37.75 36.27
CA GLY A 821 5.51 38.90 35.83
C GLY A 821 5.08 38.85 34.36
N GLY A 822 5.19 37.70 33.69
CA GLY A 822 4.90 37.50 32.26
C GLY A 822 6.15 37.55 31.37
N ALA A 823 7.36 37.62 31.94
CA ALA A 823 8.60 37.64 31.16
C ALA A 823 8.80 36.31 30.41
N ILE A 824 9.40 36.38 29.22
CA ILE A 824 9.67 35.21 28.37
C ILE A 824 11.09 34.72 28.65
N ASP A 825 11.22 33.56 29.30
CA ASP A 825 12.49 32.87 29.54
C ASP A 825 12.76 31.77 28.48
N SER A 826 13.88 31.04 28.61
CA SER A 826 14.29 30.05 27.61
C SER A 826 13.25 28.95 27.39
N GLU A 827 12.72 28.38 28.47
CA GLU A 827 11.73 27.30 28.38
C GLU A 827 10.38 27.79 27.83
N ALA A 828 9.92 28.96 28.26
CA ALA A 828 8.70 29.57 27.71
C ALA A 828 8.85 29.87 26.21
N ALA A 829 10.03 30.34 25.77
CA ALA A 829 10.31 30.61 24.36
C ALA A 829 10.33 29.34 23.51
N ASP A 830 10.91 28.25 24.02
CA ASP A 830 10.93 26.95 23.35
C ASP A 830 9.52 26.37 23.24
N LYS A 831 8.78 26.35 24.36
CA LYS A 831 7.39 25.88 24.40
C LYS A 831 6.50 26.65 23.42
N ALA A 832 6.58 27.97 23.42
CA ALA A 832 5.82 28.81 22.50
C ALA A 832 6.20 28.53 21.04
N THR A 833 7.50 28.46 20.77
CA THR A 833 8.02 28.20 19.42
C THR A 833 7.51 26.86 18.90
N ARG A 834 7.67 25.77 19.65
CA ARG A 834 7.18 24.45 19.25
C ARG A 834 5.68 24.47 18.95
N PHE A 835 4.89 25.11 19.81
CA PHE A 835 3.44 25.18 19.62
C PHE A 835 3.03 25.98 18.39
N MET A 836 3.75 27.06 18.04
CA MET A 836 3.56 27.77 16.77
C MET A 836 3.82 26.86 15.57
N GLN A 837 4.89 26.06 15.62
CA GLN A 837 5.21 25.12 14.54
C GLN A 837 4.15 24.03 14.39
N LEU A 838 3.63 23.52 15.51
CA LEU A 838 2.57 22.52 15.53
C LEU A 838 1.28 23.08 14.89
N CYS A 839 0.85 24.26 15.32
CA CYS A 839 -0.32 24.92 14.75
C CYS A 839 -0.13 25.20 13.25
N ASP A 840 1.04 25.72 12.87
CA ASP A 840 1.35 26.02 11.47
C ASP A 840 1.38 24.76 10.59
N ALA A 841 1.96 23.67 11.08
CA ALA A 841 2.05 22.41 10.34
C ALA A 841 0.68 21.83 9.98
N PHE A 842 -0.33 22.05 10.83
CA PHE A 842 -1.69 21.50 10.70
C PHE A 842 -2.77 22.54 10.42
N ASP A 843 -2.39 23.72 9.93
CA ASP A 843 -3.30 24.78 9.52
C ASP A 843 -4.27 25.27 10.61
N ILE A 844 -3.83 25.20 11.88
CA ILE A 844 -4.58 25.71 13.03
C ILE A 844 -4.21 27.20 13.22
N PRO A 845 -5.18 28.13 13.17
CA PRO A 845 -4.95 29.54 13.46
C PRO A 845 -4.45 29.77 14.89
N ILE A 846 -3.71 30.86 15.12
CA ILE A 846 -3.10 31.14 16.43
C ILE A 846 -3.63 32.44 17.04
N LEU A 847 -4.01 32.41 18.31
CA LEU A 847 -4.29 33.59 19.13
C LEU A 847 -3.17 33.80 20.15
N MET A 848 -2.56 34.97 20.07
CA MET A 848 -1.52 35.44 20.99
C MET A 848 -2.15 36.38 22.03
N LEU A 849 -2.18 35.96 23.28
CA LEU A 849 -2.62 36.78 24.41
C LEU A 849 -1.38 37.37 25.11
N CYS A 850 -1.10 38.63 24.80
CA CYS A 850 0.13 39.31 25.21
C CYS A 850 -0.06 40.01 26.57
N ASP A 851 0.76 39.63 27.55
CA ASP A 851 0.93 40.33 28.84
C ASP A 851 2.37 40.10 29.32
N THR A 852 3.32 40.71 28.63
CA THR A 852 4.75 40.50 28.88
C THR A 852 5.50 41.83 29.10
N PRO A 853 6.39 41.89 30.11
CA PRO A 853 7.32 43.00 30.26
C PRO A 853 8.53 42.90 29.31
N GLY A 854 8.58 41.89 28.45
CA GLY A 854 9.68 41.61 27.54
C GLY A 854 10.28 40.22 27.75
N ASN A 855 11.39 39.96 27.07
CA ASN A 855 12.20 38.77 27.37
C ASN A 855 12.78 38.89 28.79
N MET A 856 13.00 37.76 29.43
CA MET A 856 13.77 37.73 30.67
C MET A 856 15.16 38.35 30.42
N VAL A 857 15.76 38.93 31.46
CA VAL A 857 17.08 39.54 31.36
C VAL A 857 17.90 39.25 32.60
N GLY A 858 19.21 39.24 32.45
CA GLY A 858 20.15 39.18 33.56
C GLY A 858 21.14 38.02 33.45
N PRO A 859 22.30 38.11 34.13
CA PRO A 859 23.42 37.20 33.89
C PRO A 859 23.09 35.71 34.08
N GLU A 860 22.19 35.37 35.00
CA GLU A 860 21.78 33.99 35.23
C GLU A 860 20.91 33.45 34.10
N ALA A 861 19.97 34.25 33.58
CA ALA A 861 19.13 33.84 32.47
C ALA A 861 19.96 33.62 31.19
N GLU A 862 20.98 34.44 30.97
CA GLU A 862 21.87 34.31 29.80
C GLU A 862 22.70 33.01 29.80
N LYS A 863 22.95 32.38 30.96
CA LYS A 863 23.65 31.08 31.04
C LYS A 863 22.88 29.96 30.33
N ALA A 864 21.56 30.08 30.25
CA ALA A 864 20.68 29.14 29.56
C ALA A 864 20.57 29.43 28.05
N ALA A 865 21.54 30.13 27.46
CA ALA A 865 21.52 30.53 26.04
C ALA A 865 20.26 31.32 25.63
N LEU A 866 19.72 32.14 26.54
CA LEU A 866 18.46 32.87 26.39
C LEU A 866 18.31 33.57 25.04
N VAL A 867 19.39 34.20 24.55
CA VAL A 867 19.43 34.84 23.23
C VAL A 867 18.93 33.90 22.12
N ARG A 868 19.40 32.65 22.06
CA ARG A 868 18.99 31.72 21.00
C ARG A 868 17.55 31.27 21.19
N HIS A 869 17.13 30.97 22.42
CA HIS A 869 15.77 30.53 22.72
C HIS A 869 14.73 31.62 22.38
N CYS A 870 14.92 32.85 22.85
CA CYS A 870 14.03 33.95 22.50
C CYS A 870 14.04 34.26 21.00
N CYS A 871 15.20 34.22 20.33
CA CYS A 871 15.26 34.44 18.88
C CYS A 871 14.56 33.35 18.05
N ARG A 872 14.40 32.13 18.56
CA ARG A 872 13.61 31.08 17.88
C ARG A 872 12.15 31.48 17.69
N MET A 873 11.56 32.24 18.63
CA MET A 873 10.20 32.77 18.48
C MET A 873 10.10 33.75 17.31
N PHE A 874 11.11 34.61 17.11
CA PHE A 874 11.11 35.56 15.98
C PHE A 874 11.22 34.86 14.63
N VAL A 875 12.16 33.91 14.51
CA VAL A 875 12.35 33.15 13.26
C VAL A 875 11.11 32.32 12.96
N THR A 876 10.53 31.66 13.97
CA THR A 876 9.34 30.83 13.77
C THR A 876 8.11 31.69 13.49
N GLY A 877 7.84 32.71 14.31
CA GLY A 877 6.67 33.58 14.17
C GLY A 877 6.66 34.39 12.86
N SER A 878 7.82 34.67 12.27
CA SER A 878 7.90 35.27 10.93
C SER A 878 7.79 34.26 9.77
N SER A 879 7.88 32.96 10.08
CA SER A 879 7.83 31.88 9.08
C SER A 879 6.51 31.11 9.07
N ILE A 880 5.63 31.31 10.06
CA ILE A 880 4.29 30.71 10.06
C ILE A 880 3.44 31.35 8.96
N SER A 881 2.53 30.57 8.38
CA SER A 881 1.62 31.02 7.31
C SER A 881 0.15 30.85 7.67
N VAL A 882 -0.15 30.19 8.80
CA VAL A 882 -1.49 30.26 9.40
C VAL A 882 -1.82 31.69 9.82
N PRO A 883 -3.09 32.11 9.72
CA PRO A 883 -3.49 33.39 10.28
C PRO A 883 -3.27 33.37 11.79
N PHE A 884 -2.68 34.45 12.31
CA PHE A 884 -2.52 34.63 13.74
C PHE A 884 -2.93 36.04 14.17
N PHE A 885 -3.31 36.15 15.43
CA PHE A 885 -3.96 37.32 16.01
C PHE A 885 -3.27 37.71 17.31
N THR A 886 -3.19 38.99 17.62
CA THR A 886 -2.65 39.44 18.92
C THR A 886 -3.67 40.29 19.66
N ILE A 887 -3.92 39.92 20.92
CA ILE A 887 -4.67 40.73 21.88
C ILE A 887 -3.74 41.04 23.05
N VAL A 888 -3.44 42.32 23.25
CA VAL A 888 -2.70 42.78 24.43
C VAL A 888 -3.68 42.91 25.59
N LEU A 889 -3.44 42.13 26.65
CA LEU A 889 -4.27 42.14 27.86
C LEU A 889 -3.85 43.26 28.80
N ARG A 890 -2.54 43.45 28.98
CA ARG A 890 -1.98 44.51 29.84
C ARG A 890 -0.58 44.92 29.39
N LYS A 891 0.48 44.21 29.76
CA LYS A 891 1.86 44.65 29.45
C LYS A 891 2.28 44.23 28.05
N SER A 892 2.86 45.17 27.31
CA SER A 892 3.41 44.90 25.98
C SER A 892 4.68 45.71 25.75
N TYR A 893 5.80 45.21 26.30
CA TYR A 893 7.09 45.91 26.23
C TYR A 893 8.16 45.22 25.40
N GLY A 894 8.90 46.04 24.66
CA GLY A 894 10.15 45.68 23.98
C GLY A 894 10.05 44.47 23.06
N LEU A 895 11.19 43.79 22.89
CA LEU A 895 11.32 42.65 21.98
C LEU A 895 10.47 41.45 22.40
N GLY A 896 10.19 41.23 23.68
CA GLY A 896 9.33 40.11 24.09
C GLY A 896 7.91 40.26 23.58
N ALA A 897 7.34 41.47 23.65
CA ALA A 897 6.02 41.76 23.09
C ALA A 897 6.02 41.67 21.55
N GLN A 898 7.08 42.14 20.90
CA GLN A 898 7.22 41.94 19.45
C GLN A 898 7.31 40.45 19.09
N GLY A 899 8.04 39.64 19.87
CA GLY A 899 8.11 38.20 19.69
C GLY A 899 6.75 37.51 19.80
N MET A 900 5.90 37.92 20.77
CA MET A 900 4.50 37.47 20.86
C MET A 900 3.68 37.82 19.62
N ALA A 901 3.95 38.97 18.99
CA ALA A 901 3.30 39.40 17.75
C ALA A 901 4.01 38.86 16.48
N GLY A 902 4.87 37.84 16.57
CA GLY A 902 5.56 37.26 15.40
C GLY A 902 6.71 38.11 14.85
N GLY A 903 7.19 39.08 15.63
CA GLY A 903 8.30 39.99 15.33
C GLY A 903 7.90 41.45 15.11
N SER A 904 6.61 41.72 14.87
CA SER A 904 6.08 43.08 14.70
C SER A 904 4.57 43.10 14.95
N PHE A 905 4.05 44.18 15.54
CA PHE A 905 2.60 44.37 15.72
C PHE A 905 1.83 44.53 14.41
N LYS A 906 2.51 44.60 13.27
CA LYS A 906 1.92 44.62 11.93
C LYS A 906 1.99 43.27 11.20
N ALA A 907 2.56 42.24 11.83
CA ALA A 907 2.59 40.90 11.27
C ALA A 907 1.28 40.09 11.50
N PRO A 908 0.60 40.17 12.66
CA PRO A 908 -0.69 39.52 12.86
C PRO A 908 -1.76 40.06 11.91
N PHE A 909 -2.82 39.29 11.68
CA PHE A 909 -4.00 39.78 10.94
C PHE A 909 -4.63 40.99 11.64
N PHE A 910 -4.63 40.97 12.97
CA PHE A 910 -4.87 42.16 13.79
C PHE A 910 -4.00 42.11 15.05
N ALA A 911 -3.60 43.29 15.50
CA ALA A 911 -3.02 43.50 16.82
C ALA A 911 -3.86 44.55 17.57
N VAL A 912 -4.73 44.09 18.46
CA VAL A 912 -5.62 44.95 19.27
C VAL A 912 -5.23 44.89 20.74
N SER A 913 -5.73 45.84 21.52
CA SER A 913 -5.50 45.89 22.96
C SER A 913 -6.82 45.94 23.71
N TRP A 914 -6.85 45.33 24.90
CA TRP A 914 -7.84 45.68 25.92
C TRP A 914 -7.53 47.05 26.53
N PRO A 915 -8.48 47.70 27.23
CA PRO A 915 -8.29 49.05 27.78
C PRO A 915 -7.15 49.12 28.81
N THR A 916 -6.84 48.00 29.45
CA THR A 916 -5.75 47.84 30.43
C THR A 916 -4.36 47.76 29.80
N GLY A 917 -4.26 47.77 28.47
CA GLY A 917 -3.00 47.70 27.75
C GLY A 917 -2.04 48.88 28.02
N GLU A 918 -0.77 48.57 28.15
CA GLU A 918 0.34 49.52 28.31
C GLU A 918 1.55 49.08 27.46
N PHE A 919 2.12 50.02 26.72
CA PHE A 919 3.09 49.83 25.66
C PHE A 919 4.35 50.66 25.89
N GLY A 920 5.47 50.20 25.34
CA GLY A 920 6.76 50.88 25.44
C GLY A 920 7.92 50.04 24.92
N GLY A 921 9.01 50.68 24.50
CA GLY A 921 10.23 49.98 24.05
C GLY A 921 10.94 49.21 25.17
N MET A 922 10.67 49.57 26.43
CA MET A 922 11.06 48.86 27.65
C MET A 922 10.05 49.19 28.74
N GLY A 923 10.13 48.53 29.90
CA GLY A 923 9.30 48.87 31.07
C GLY A 923 9.42 50.35 31.43
N LEU A 924 8.27 50.99 31.70
CA LEU A 924 8.16 52.45 31.88
C LEU A 924 9.09 52.97 32.98
N GLU A 925 9.18 52.23 34.09
CA GLU A 925 10.05 52.55 35.22
C GLU A 925 11.53 52.54 34.85
N GLY A 926 11.93 51.62 33.96
CA GLY A 926 13.28 51.52 33.43
C GLY A 926 13.59 52.65 32.45
N ALA A 927 12.64 53.00 31.59
CA ALA A 927 12.75 54.12 30.65
C ALA A 927 12.99 55.44 31.38
N VAL A 928 12.26 55.69 32.48
CA VAL A 928 12.46 56.90 33.30
C VAL A 928 13.84 56.92 33.95
N LYS A 929 14.26 55.80 34.59
CA LYS A 929 15.56 55.71 35.26
C LYS A 929 16.74 55.91 34.31
N LEU A 930 16.63 55.45 33.06
CA LEU A 930 17.68 55.58 32.06
C LEU A 930 17.65 56.94 31.36
N GLY A 931 16.47 57.36 30.90
CA GLY A 931 16.27 58.56 30.09
C GLY A 931 16.37 59.87 30.86
N PHE A 932 16.03 59.86 32.16
CA PHE A 932 16.04 61.06 33.03
C PHE A 932 17.08 60.95 34.15
N ARG A 933 18.14 60.16 33.95
CA ARG A 933 19.13 59.88 35.00
C ARG A 933 19.80 61.16 35.51
N LYS A 934 20.11 62.12 34.62
CA LYS A 934 20.80 63.36 34.98
C LYS A 934 19.88 64.27 35.79
N GLU A 935 18.65 64.45 35.29
CA GLU A 935 17.59 65.24 35.89
C GLU A 935 17.23 64.73 37.29
N LEU A 936 17.13 63.40 37.46
CA LEU A 936 16.90 62.79 38.77
C LEU A 936 18.11 62.93 39.70
N ALA A 937 19.35 62.85 39.19
CA ALA A 937 20.56 62.99 39.98
C ALA A 937 20.80 64.43 40.46
N GLU A 938 20.34 65.43 39.70
CA GLU A 938 20.42 66.86 40.04
C GLU A 938 19.50 67.26 41.21
N VAL A 939 18.46 66.48 41.51
CA VAL A 939 17.58 66.73 42.67
C VAL A 939 18.21 66.13 43.93
N GLU A 940 18.86 66.93 44.77
CA GLU A 940 19.56 66.47 45.99
C GLU A 940 18.63 65.87 47.06
N ASP A 941 17.41 66.41 47.19
CA ASP A 941 16.40 65.97 48.16
C ASP A 941 15.79 64.61 47.75
N PRO A 942 15.97 63.54 48.55
CA PRO A 942 15.44 62.22 48.22
C PRO A 942 13.93 62.17 48.05
N GLN A 943 13.17 62.97 48.81
CA GLN A 943 11.71 62.97 48.75
C GLN A 943 11.23 63.64 47.45
N LYS A 944 11.81 64.80 47.10
CA LYS A 944 11.51 65.48 45.83
C LYS A 944 11.96 64.69 44.61
N ARG A 945 13.06 63.94 44.73
CA ARG A 945 13.52 63.04 43.67
C ARG A 945 12.53 61.90 43.44
N GLN A 946 11.97 61.34 44.51
CA GLN A 946 10.94 60.32 44.44
C GLN A 946 9.64 60.86 43.83
N GLU A 947 9.20 62.06 44.23
CA GLU A 947 8.02 62.73 43.64
C GLU A 947 8.22 63.02 42.14
N LEU A 948 9.40 63.51 41.73
CA LEU A 948 9.73 63.74 40.32
C LEU A 948 9.78 62.42 39.54
N TYR A 949 10.34 61.37 40.13
CA TYR A 949 10.38 60.04 39.54
C TYR A 949 8.96 59.50 39.30
N GLU A 950 8.09 59.56 40.30
CA GLU A 950 6.69 59.15 40.20
C GLU A 950 5.94 59.96 39.13
N HIS A 951 6.12 61.29 39.12
CA HIS A 951 5.53 62.16 38.10
C HIS A 951 5.96 61.80 36.67
N LEU A 952 7.24 61.49 36.46
CA LEU A 952 7.75 61.07 35.14
C LEU A 952 7.24 59.69 34.73
N VAL A 953 7.10 58.76 35.68
CA VAL A 953 6.49 57.44 35.43
C VAL A 953 5.02 57.59 35.05
N ASP A 954 4.25 58.39 35.77
CA ASP A 954 2.84 58.67 35.46
C ASP A 954 2.69 59.27 34.06
N LYS A 955 3.56 60.21 33.69
CA LYS A 955 3.58 60.79 32.34
C LYS A 955 3.90 59.76 31.26
N MET A 956 4.86 58.87 31.49
CA MET A 956 5.18 57.78 30.56
C MET A 956 4.02 56.79 30.44
N TYR A 957 3.31 56.52 31.54
CA TYR A 957 2.11 55.69 31.52
C TYR A 957 0.98 56.32 30.72
N GLU A 958 0.69 57.61 30.91
CA GLU A 958 -0.32 58.32 30.12
C GLU A 958 -0.01 58.31 28.62
N ASN A 959 1.27 58.37 28.24
CA ASN A 959 1.69 58.26 26.85
C ASN A 959 1.68 56.82 26.32
N GLY A 960 1.95 55.84 27.18
CA GLY A 960 2.09 54.42 26.83
C GLY A 960 0.80 53.60 26.98
N LYS A 961 -0.28 54.14 27.53
CA LYS A 961 -1.56 53.42 27.62
C LYS A 961 -2.13 53.12 26.23
N ALA A 962 -2.90 52.04 26.11
CA ALA A 962 -3.45 51.54 24.85
C ALA A 962 -4.12 52.62 24.00
N LEU A 963 -4.94 53.50 24.61
CA LEU A 963 -5.62 54.58 23.90
C LEU A 963 -4.64 55.56 23.24
N SER A 964 -3.56 55.91 23.94
CA SER A 964 -2.53 56.81 23.42
C SER A 964 -1.77 56.14 22.29
N THR A 965 -1.34 54.89 22.47
CA THR A 965 -0.68 54.05 21.45
C THR A 965 -1.51 53.92 20.17
N ALA A 966 -2.82 53.71 20.30
CA ALA A 966 -3.72 53.58 19.15
C ALA A 966 -3.81 54.88 18.32
N THR A 967 -3.62 56.07 18.91
CA THR A 967 -3.60 57.33 18.15
C THR A 967 -2.45 57.43 17.13
N TYR A 968 -1.38 56.67 17.36
CA TYR A 968 -0.24 56.55 16.45
C TYR A 968 -0.39 55.39 15.45
N PHE A 969 -1.49 54.64 15.53
CA PHE A 969 -1.74 53.44 14.73
C PHE A 969 -0.65 52.36 14.90
N GLU A 970 0.01 52.31 16.07
CA GLU A 970 0.95 51.24 16.41
C GLU A 970 0.21 49.90 16.63
N ILE A 971 -1.03 49.97 17.11
CA ILE A 971 -2.01 48.88 17.19
C ILE A 971 -3.25 49.24 16.38
N ASP A 972 -4.08 48.25 16.05
CA ASP A 972 -5.20 48.43 15.12
C ASP A 972 -6.45 48.98 15.82
N ASP A 973 -6.67 48.63 17.09
CA ASP A 973 -7.75 49.19 17.92
C ASP A 973 -7.53 48.94 19.42
N VAL A 974 -8.27 49.69 20.25
CA VAL A 974 -8.48 49.39 21.68
C VAL A 974 -9.92 48.96 21.89
N ILE A 975 -10.12 47.67 22.14
CA ILE A 975 -11.43 47.03 22.09
C ILE A 975 -12.03 46.82 23.49
N ASP A 976 -13.36 46.76 23.58
CA ASP A 976 -14.01 46.18 24.75
C ASP A 976 -13.64 44.69 24.85
N PRO A 977 -13.15 44.19 26.00
CA PRO A 977 -12.80 42.78 26.17
C PRO A 977 -13.89 41.80 25.76
N ALA A 978 -15.17 42.17 25.91
CA ALA A 978 -16.31 41.32 25.51
C ALA A 978 -16.42 41.12 23.98
N GLU A 979 -15.79 41.99 23.19
CA GLU A 979 -15.81 41.95 21.72
C GLU A 979 -14.67 41.08 21.14
N SER A 980 -13.80 40.51 21.99
CA SER A 980 -12.62 39.75 21.55
C SER A 980 -12.99 38.60 20.59
N ARG A 981 -14.06 37.85 20.88
CA ARG A 981 -14.55 36.78 19.99
C ARG A 981 -15.00 37.31 18.63
N ARG A 982 -15.65 38.48 18.58
CA ARG A 982 -16.10 39.09 17.32
C ARG A 982 -14.91 39.40 16.41
N TRP A 983 -13.83 39.95 16.95
CA TRP A 983 -12.60 40.22 16.20
C TRP A 983 -11.98 38.94 15.64
N ILE A 984 -11.82 37.92 16.49
CA ILE A 984 -11.26 36.62 16.08
C ILE A 984 -12.11 36.00 14.96
N MET A 985 -13.43 35.97 15.12
CA MET A 985 -14.33 35.36 14.14
C MET A 985 -14.45 36.18 12.85
N ALA A 986 -14.42 37.50 12.92
CA ALA A 986 -14.37 38.35 11.72
C ALA A 986 -13.11 38.05 10.90
N ALA A 987 -11.96 37.91 11.55
CA ALA A 987 -10.72 37.53 10.88
C ALA A 987 -10.79 36.11 10.30
N LEU A 988 -11.18 35.11 11.10
CA LEU A 988 -11.28 33.71 10.64
C LEU A 988 -12.30 33.50 9.51
N ARG A 989 -13.33 34.34 9.40
CA ARG A 989 -14.30 34.31 8.29
C ARG A 989 -13.80 35.05 7.04
N SER A 990 -12.80 35.92 7.19
CA SER A 990 -12.21 36.69 6.08
C SER A 990 -11.05 35.97 5.40
N VAL A 991 -10.38 35.04 6.11
CA VAL A 991 -9.31 34.22 5.55
C VAL A 991 -9.91 33.09 4.72
N PRO A 992 -9.44 32.85 3.48
CA PRO A 992 -9.90 31.71 2.68
C PRO A 992 -9.56 30.39 3.38
N PRO A 993 -10.33 29.31 3.12
CA PRO A 993 -9.99 27.99 3.65
C PRO A 993 -8.60 27.55 3.17
N PRO A 994 -7.81 26.86 4.00
CA PRO A 994 -6.53 26.33 3.58
C PRO A 994 -6.73 25.31 2.44
N PRO A 995 -5.83 25.29 1.43
CA PRO A 995 -5.89 24.31 0.37
C PRO A 995 -5.70 22.89 0.93
N ALA A 996 -6.28 21.89 0.27
CA ALA A 996 -6.07 20.50 0.64
C ALA A 996 -4.57 20.15 0.57
N ARG A 997 -4.04 19.52 1.62
CA ARG A 997 -2.60 19.22 1.71
C ARG A 997 -2.23 17.97 0.93
N GLU A 998 -1.37 18.13 -0.07
CA GLU A 998 -0.75 16.99 -0.79
C GLU A 998 0.51 16.47 -0.07
N GLY A 999 1.11 17.28 0.81
CA GLY A 999 2.36 16.97 1.49
C GLY A 999 2.55 17.73 2.80
N LYS A 1000 3.79 17.76 3.27
CA LYS A 1000 4.15 18.48 4.50
C LYS A 1000 4.22 19.98 4.26
N LYS A 1001 3.64 20.75 5.17
CA LYS A 1001 3.82 22.20 5.22
C LYS A 1001 5.14 22.60 5.88
N ARG A 1002 5.56 21.84 6.89
CA ARG A 1002 6.86 21.97 7.56
C ARG A 1002 7.61 20.64 7.47
N PRO A 1003 8.94 20.62 7.29
CA PRO A 1003 9.70 19.36 7.22
C PRO A 1003 9.48 18.44 8.43
N CYS A 1004 9.33 19.03 9.61
CA CYS A 1004 8.91 18.41 10.87
C CYS A 1004 8.37 19.49 11.83
N VAL A 1005 7.75 19.04 12.92
CA VAL A 1005 7.52 19.85 14.13
C VAL A 1005 8.65 19.55 15.10
N ASP A 1006 9.23 20.58 15.70
CA ASP A 1006 10.30 20.42 16.68
C ASP A 1006 9.88 19.50 17.84
N THR A 1007 10.72 18.53 18.20
CA THR A 1007 10.45 17.62 19.33
C THR A 1007 10.73 18.30 20.67
N TRP A 1008 11.45 19.42 20.67
CA TRP A 1008 11.86 20.13 21.87
C TRP A 1008 10.76 20.97 22.50
#